data_AF-D2QC59-F1
#
_entry.id   AF-D2QC59-F1
#
_cell.length_a   1.000
_cell.length_b   1.000
_cell.length_c   1.000
_cell.angle_alpha   90.00
_cell.angle_beta   90.00
_cell.angle_gamma   90.00
#
_symmetry.space_group_name_H-M   'P 1'
#
loop_
_entity.id
_entity.type
_entity.pdbx_description
1 polymer ?
#
loop_
_entity_poly.entity_id
_entity_poly.type
_entity_poly.pdbx_seq_one_letter_code
_entity_poly.pdbx_strand_id
1 'polypeptide(L)'
;MKNNFTRFRMKNSAHLSACLLGVALWLMSALSLRAQTVYVTQEGAGQQSGADWANALPGSQLQATLASASEGAEFRLAGGTYKPSQTGDRGLTFTIPSGVKVLGGYLGNGANPDQRIDFASTDQPSSTTLSGDIDNNNQLDAGNSEHVVNFNKASEQTRLDGVVITGGNATNGGGGIYNNGNRGVSSPTIQNCVVSQNRTNGKGGAILNDGSSGQANPVLINCRFVSNQANQGGAIYNDAFLGTCKPTFTNCSFLNNSASNGGAIYDYAEANGPFGPPGPGDNRPLLVNCVLQANTASATGGAMVNETRGAGLPTTEPTLINCSLVSNSAPQGGAFYNIATPNTINNTQIFAKPRLYNSFLWNNGGGNTTVNIKFKNNSGGTSSGEGQILFYNCLGDPGVNNALNTDPKAQIITTSPFVSASNLQLNPCSPAINTGNTSYYTDRSSQQTDLAGNPRMVGATIDIGAFEFQGTPAIPLAITQPPASQSSVVAGATVETTVGLNAPADSYTWYKDGIVVTGQTSGSLRLTNVQLAQAGSYSLVATSACNSVTSTAFSLSVTLSRLITLSGLSVSPNPVCAGQSISVEASVGNLSGSYSYTLTNGINPISGTATTSAFSQSLTATGSGVQSFTLTVSSGEQVATATTSLTVNAPPSPTLISSGTLSCGQTSLTLTASPGEQSYRFSGPSVVSQSGNTALVNAPGTYSVTSTNASGCVSTTSTTVFSNTAVITMNNPPTSTATLNAPFSQTLTATGGATPYFYSLASGSLPAGLSLTPSGLLSGTPTQAGSFTLVVRGQDANGCFGLGPAYVLTVNATAVISGFTSLENTVCVGSPVTFTATVGNVTAPYTYTLTNGTSTTTGTTSGGFSQHLTATGSGAQSFTLTVSSGEQVATATTSVTVMPTPPTPTIATQSGQSYPGGQSALTVAQYSGTVTLLINGCSGTINWQGPNGSSGSTTSIPVATSATGTFVYQATCQQTGCLSAPASATVTVQGAPLRVITPLFDCASGKLTLRTTGGNGQPIEYQIPSVTTGWEATNPVSIQAKDFKKSLKLRARQRSVGKGGFESDELDYQLPACPGARVASPETDTELRVVVLDNPITGQAVVVEVRGAEGQPLRLALTNLQGQPISEKTLEQARGVETQSLSVGSQGAGVLLLRVSTAGQTKTLKVLKL
;
A
#
# COMPACT_ATOMS: atom_id res chain seq x y z
N MET A 1 -56.01 -50.43 18.42
CA MET A 1 -57.30 -50.84 17.79
C MET A 1 -57.03 -51.27 16.35
N LYS A 2 -58.02 -51.88 15.68
CA LYS A 2 -57.92 -52.70 14.45
C LYS A 2 -57.72 -51.91 13.13
N ASN A 3 -57.36 -52.66 12.07
CA ASN A 3 -57.64 -52.47 10.63
C ASN A 3 -56.78 -51.44 9.82
N ASN A 4 -56.46 -51.61 8.52
CA ASN A 4 -56.59 -52.77 7.60
C ASN A 4 -55.77 -52.63 6.26
N PHE A 5 -55.37 -53.77 5.70
CA PHE A 5 -55.33 -54.16 4.26
C PHE A 5 -54.35 -53.57 3.18
N THR A 6 -53.33 -54.42 2.88
CA THR A 6 -53.00 -55.04 1.56
C THR A 6 -52.46 -54.32 0.31
N ARG A 7 -51.34 -54.90 -0.18
CA ARG A 7 -50.98 -55.30 -1.57
C ARG A 7 -50.66 -54.25 -2.64
N PHE A 8 -49.43 -54.32 -3.16
CA PHE A 8 -49.16 -54.92 -4.49
C PHE A 8 -47.75 -55.52 -4.56
N ARG A 9 -47.48 -56.43 -5.52
CA ARG A 9 -46.28 -57.29 -5.59
C ARG A 9 -45.83 -57.46 -7.03
N MET A 10 -44.62 -57.03 -7.42
CA MET A 10 -43.68 -57.82 -8.27
C MET A 10 -42.40 -57.08 -8.72
N LYS A 11 -41.30 -57.88 -8.79
CA LYS A 11 -40.13 -57.80 -9.69
C LYS A 11 -39.21 -56.56 -9.64
N ASN A 12 -37.98 -56.76 -9.15
CA ASN A 12 -36.76 -56.55 -9.95
C ASN A 12 -35.53 -57.23 -9.31
N SER A 13 -35.24 -58.45 -9.75
CA SER A 13 -34.02 -59.19 -9.43
C SER A 13 -32.90 -58.79 -10.40
N ALA A 14 -32.31 -57.62 -10.20
CA ALA A 14 -31.24 -57.07 -11.05
C ALA A 14 -30.13 -56.28 -10.31
N HIS A 15 -30.10 -56.30 -8.97
CA HIS A 15 -29.21 -55.44 -8.17
C HIS A 15 -27.96 -56.10 -7.57
N LEU A 16 -27.80 -57.43 -7.60
CA LEU A 16 -26.65 -58.09 -6.93
C LEU A 16 -25.31 -58.00 -7.69
N SER A 17 -25.30 -57.85 -9.02
CA SER A 17 -24.03 -57.73 -9.78
C SER A 17 -23.49 -56.29 -9.86
N ALA A 18 -24.30 -55.27 -9.56
CA ALA A 18 -23.84 -53.88 -9.57
C ALA A 18 -23.02 -53.51 -8.33
N CYS A 19 -23.35 -54.08 -7.16
CA CYS A 19 -22.64 -53.78 -5.90
C CYS A 19 -21.18 -54.27 -5.87
N LEU A 20 -20.86 -55.38 -6.54
CA LEU A 20 -19.50 -55.94 -6.54
C LEU A 20 -18.54 -55.19 -7.48
N LEU A 21 -19.04 -54.62 -8.58
CA LEU A 21 -18.22 -53.77 -9.46
C LEU A 21 -18.00 -52.37 -8.86
N GLY A 22 -19.02 -51.80 -8.19
CA GLY A 22 -18.92 -50.48 -7.56
C GLY A 22 -17.91 -50.42 -6.41
N VAL A 23 -17.80 -51.49 -5.61
CA VAL A 23 -16.84 -51.55 -4.49
C VAL A 23 -15.40 -51.74 -4.97
N ALA A 24 -15.17 -52.51 -6.04
CA ALA A 24 -13.84 -52.70 -6.62
C ALA A 24 -13.27 -51.41 -7.24
N LEU A 25 -14.12 -50.58 -7.87
CA LEU A 25 -13.70 -49.29 -8.43
C LEU A 25 -13.43 -48.23 -7.35
N TRP A 26 -14.02 -48.36 -6.15
CA TRP A 26 -13.82 -47.45 -5.02
C TRP A 26 -12.59 -47.82 -4.16
N LEU A 27 -12.06 -49.03 -4.30
CA LEU A 27 -10.89 -49.52 -3.56
C LEU A 27 -9.54 -49.23 -4.24
N MET A 28 -9.52 -48.85 -5.53
CA MET A 28 -8.26 -48.52 -6.23
C MET A 28 -7.87 -47.03 -6.21
N SER A 29 -8.74 -46.13 -5.73
CA SER A 29 -8.41 -44.71 -5.52
C SER A 29 -7.96 -44.39 -4.08
N ALA A 30 -7.95 -45.38 -3.18
CA ALA A 30 -7.69 -45.21 -1.75
C ALA A 30 -6.29 -45.71 -1.30
N LEU A 31 -5.26 -45.48 -2.13
CA LEU A 31 -3.88 -45.44 -1.63
C LEU A 31 -3.68 -44.15 -0.83
N SER A 32 -4.11 -44.20 0.43
CA SER A 32 -3.95 -43.12 1.40
C SER A 32 -2.47 -42.91 1.74
N LEU A 33 -1.79 -42.06 0.97
CA LEU A 33 -0.54 -41.45 1.39
C LEU A 33 -0.86 -40.28 2.31
N ARG A 34 -0.56 -40.44 3.60
CA ARG A 34 -0.46 -39.31 4.53
C ARG A 34 0.73 -38.42 4.13
N ALA A 35 0.52 -37.11 4.20
CA ALA A 35 1.54 -36.06 3.97
C ALA A 35 2.20 -36.06 2.57
N GLN A 36 1.40 -35.75 1.53
CA GLN A 36 1.92 -35.40 0.20
C GLN A 36 2.18 -33.89 0.09
N THR A 37 3.35 -33.50 -0.45
CA THR A 37 3.58 -32.12 -0.94
C THR A 37 3.11 -32.02 -2.39
N VAL A 38 2.32 -30.99 -2.71
CA VAL A 38 1.75 -30.72 -4.02
C VAL A 38 2.26 -29.38 -4.52
N TYR A 39 2.96 -29.38 -5.65
CA TYR A 39 3.55 -28.20 -6.27
C TYR A 39 2.62 -27.66 -7.35
N VAL A 40 2.36 -26.35 -7.34
CA VAL A 40 1.33 -25.72 -8.17
C VAL A 40 1.87 -24.43 -8.79
N THR A 41 1.73 -24.29 -10.10
CA THR A 41 1.98 -23.05 -10.85
C THR A 41 0.69 -22.63 -11.55
N GLN A 42 0.56 -21.36 -11.95
CA GLN A 42 -0.66 -20.87 -12.58
C GLN A 42 -1.07 -21.72 -13.81
N GLU A 43 -0.13 -21.98 -14.72
CA GLU A 43 -0.36 -22.72 -15.97
C GLU A 43 -0.08 -24.24 -15.86
N GLY A 44 0.53 -24.69 -14.77
CA GLY A 44 1.04 -26.07 -14.61
C GLY A 44 2.37 -26.31 -15.32
N ALA A 45 2.95 -27.51 -15.11
CA ALA A 45 4.18 -27.94 -15.75
C ALA A 45 4.21 -29.47 -15.97
N GLY A 46 4.98 -29.91 -16.96
CA GLY A 46 5.28 -31.33 -17.21
C GLY A 46 4.05 -32.24 -17.27
N GLN A 47 4.07 -33.34 -16.51
CA GLN A 47 2.97 -34.30 -16.41
C GLN A 47 1.80 -33.83 -15.52
N GLN A 48 1.87 -32.62 -14.94
CA GLN A 48 0.83 -32.02 -14.09
C GLN A 48 0.40 -32.89 -12.89
N SER A 49 1.29 -33.77 -12.41
CA SER A 49 1.05 -34.64 -11.26
C SER A 49 1.11 -33.91 -9.91
N GLY A 50 1.63 -32.68 -9.89
CA GLY A 50 1.91 -31.91 -8.68
C GLY A 50 3.07 -32.46 -7.84
N ALA A 51 3.84 -33.43 -8.33
CA ALA A 51 4.88 -34.11 -7.54
C ALA A 51 6.13 -33.26 -7.27
N ASP A 52 6.45 -32.32 -8.16
CA ASP A 52 7.58 -31.39 -8.09
C ASP A 52 7.29 -30.17 -8.98
N TRP A 53 8.17 -29.15 -8.95
CA TRP A 53 8.04 -27.95 -9.78
C TRP A 53 8.10 -28.20 -11.29
N ALA A 54 8.74 -29.29 -11.74
CA ALA A 54 8.81 -29.65 -13.16
C ALA A 54 7.52 -30.32 -13.66
N ASN A 55 6.74 -30.91 -12.76
CA ASN A 55 5.46 -31.58 -13.00
C ASN A 55 4.30 -30.90 -12.25
N ALA A 56 4.41 -29.59 -12.00
CA ALA A 56 3.48 -28.83 -11.18
C ALA A 56 2.02 -28.91 -11.70
N LEU A 57 1.08 -29.03 -10.76
CA LEU A 57 -0.34 -28.97 -11.03
C LEU A 57 -0.72 -27.58 -11.59
N PRO A 58 -1.60 -27.46 -12.60
CA PRO A 58 -2.10 -26.17 -13.05
C PRO A 58 -3.06 -25.55 -12.02
N GLY A 59 -3.06 -24.23 -11.95
CA GLY A 59 -3.93 -23.47 -11.05
C GLY A 59 -5.43 -23.73 -11.27
N SER A 60 -5.83 -24.13 -12.48
CA SER A 60 -7.19 -24.56 -12.83
C SER A 60 -7.66 -25.82 -12.09
N GLN A 61 -6.74 -26.67 -11.65
CA GLN A 61 -7.03 -27.90 -10.90
C GLN A 61 -6.87 -27.74 -9.39
N LEU A 62 -6.21 -26.66 -8.93
CA LEU A 62 -5.92 -26.38 -7.51
C LEU A 62 -7.15 -26.56 -6.61
N GLN A 63 -8.29 -25.97 -6.96
CA GLN A 63 -9.50 -26.05 -6.13
C GLN A 63 -10.05 -27.49 -6.04
N ALA A 64 -10.11 -28.23 -7.15
CA ALA A 64 -10.60 -29.61 -7.13
C ALA A 64 -9.68 -30.54 -6.31
N THR A 65 -8.36 -30.31 -6.40
CA THR A 65 -7.36 -31.07 -5.65
C THR A 65 -7.35 -30.69 -4.17
N LEU A 66 -7.50 -29.41 -3.81
CA LEU A 66 -7.68 -28.97 -2.43
C LEU A 66 -8.93 -29.59 -1.79
N ALA A 67 -10.07 -29.56 -2.49
CA ALA A 67 -11.34 -30.10 -2.00
C ALA A 67 -11.34 -31.61 -1.73
N SER A 68 -10.33 -32.35 -2.24
CA SER A 68 -10.14 -33.79 -2.03
C SER A 68 -8.89 -34.13 -1.21
N ALA A 69 -8.13 -33.12 -0.74
CA ALA A 69 -6.91 -33.32 0.03
C ALA A 69 -7.17 -33.86 1.45
N SER A 70 -6.22 -34.61 1.98
CA SER A 70 -6.26 -35.20 3.32
C SER A 70 -5.34 -34.48 4.31
N GLU A 71 -5.60 -34.68 5.61
CA GLU A 71 -4.80 -34.14 6.71
C GLU A 71 -3.30 -34.38 6.53
N GLY A 72 -2.50 -33.31 6.69
CA GLY A 72 -1.05 -33.32 6.53
C GLY A 72 -0.54 -33.00 5.12
N ALA A 73 -1.42 -32.86 4.11
CA ALA A 73 -1.01 -32.41 2.78
C ALA A 73 -0.50 -30.94 2.80
N GLU A 74 0.48 -30.63 1.94
CA GLU A 74 1.09 -29.31 1.81
C GLU A 74 1.09 -28.85 0.35
N PHE A 75 0.36 -27.78 0.04
CA PHE A 75 0.33 -27.16 -1.28
C PHE A 75 1.32 -26.00 -1.34
N ARG A 76 2.27 -26.06 -2.27
CA ARG A 76 3.25 -25.00 -2.55
C ARG A 76 2.88 -24.30 -3.85
N LEU A 77 2.58 -23.01 -3.74
CA LEU A 77 2.11 -22.17 -4.83
C LEU A 77 3.23 -21.23 -5.29
N ALA A 78 3.56 -21.29 -6.57
CA ALA A 78 4.42 -20.30 -7.20
C ALA A 78 3.73 -18.92 -7.27
N GLY A 79 4.50 -17.89 -7.58
CA GLY A 79 3.95 -16.61 -8.02
C GLY A 79 2.98 -16.77 -9.19
N GLY A 80 1.87 -16.03 -9.17
CA GLY A 80 0.76 -16.15 -10.12
C GLY A 80 -0.61 -15.94 -9.48
N THR A 81 -1.64 -15.84 -10.31
CA THR A 81 -3.03 -15.63 -9.91
C THR A 81 -3.85 -16.89 -10.12
N TYR A 82 -4.38 -17.43 -9.02
CA TYR A 82 -5.16 -18.66 -8.97
C TYR A 82 -6.63 -18.33 -8.73
N LYS A 83 -7.54 -18.93 -9.51
CA LYS A 83 -8.98 -18.68 -9.47
C LYS A 83 -9.73 -19.98 -9.13
N PRO A 84 -10.72 -19.98 -8.23
CA PRO A 84 -11.40 -21.21 -7.81
C PRO A 84 -12.38 -21.75 -8.86
N SER A 85 -12.70 -20.95 -9.88
CA SER A 85 -13.54 -21.28 -11.02
C SER A 85 -12.96 -20.73 -12.31
N GLN A 86 -13.22 -21.42 -13.43
CA GLN A 86 -13.01 -20.92 -14.80
C GLN A 86 -14.34 -20.80 -15.57
N THR A 87 -15.48 -21.12 -14.94
CA THR A 87 -16.80 -21.21 -15.58
C THR A 87 -17.74 -20.09 -15.18
N GLY A 88 -17.28 -19.12 -14.36
CA GLY A 88 -18.14 -18.11 -13.74
C GLY A 88 -19.00 -18.64 -12.59
N ASP A 89 -18.84 -19.90 -12.17
CA ASP A 89 -19.55 -20.42 -11.00
C ASP A 89 -19.03 -19.79 -9.69
N ARG A 90 -19.81 -18.83 -9.18
CA ARG A 90 -19.55 -18.05 -7.97
C ARG A 90 -19.56 -18.89 -6.68
N GLY A 91 -20.17 -20.08 -6.71
CA GLY A 91 -20.22 -21.00 -5.57
C GLY A 91 -18.91 -21.74 -5.33
N LEU A 92 -17.99 -21.74 -6.30
CA LEU A 92 -16.66 -22.31 -6.13
C LEU A 92 -15.73 -21.34 -5.39
N THR A 93 -15.08 -21.90 -4.37
CA THR A 93 -14.21 -21.20 -3.39
C THR A 93 -13.07 -22.13 -2.97
N PHE A 94 -11.86 -21.62 -2.77
CA PHE A 94 -10.71 -22.41 -2.34
C PHE A 94 -10.97 -23.03 -0.96
N THR A 95 -11.44 -24.27 -0.95
CA THR A 95 -11.83 -24.96 0.27
C THR A 95 -10.62 -25.71 0.82
N ILE A 96 -10.04 -25.22 1.92
CA ILE A 96 -8.84 -25.79 2.53
C ILE A 96 -9.30 -26.78 3.62
N PRO A 97 -9.07 -28.10 3.46
CA PRO A 97 -9.49 -29.09 4.44
C PRO A 97 -8.73 -28.99 5.77
N SER A 98 -9.33 -29.54 6.82
CA SER A 98 -8.72 -29.60 8.15
C SER A 98 -7.35 -30.29 8.12
N GLY A 99 -6.33 -29.63 8.68
CA GLY A 99 -4.95 -30.11 8.71
C GLY A 99 -4.16 -30.00 7.40
N VAL A 100 -4.70 -29.34 6.37
CA VAL A 100 -3.99 -29.05 5.12
C VAL A 100 -3.26 -27.71 5.21
N LYS A 101 -2.06 -27.64 4.61
CA LYS A 101 -1.27 -26.41 4.50
C LYS A 101 -1.28 -25.88 3.07
N VAL A 102 -1.41 -24.58 2.92
CA VAL A 102 -1.38 -23.86 1.63
C VAL A 102 -0.38 -22.71 1.77
N LEU A 103 0.72 -22.79 1.03
CA LEU A 103 1.92 -21.97 1.20
C LEU A 103 2.23 -21.25 -0.12
N GLY A 104 2.11 -19.92 -0.15
CA GLY A 104 2.43 -19.08 -1.31
C GLY A 104 3.75 -18.33 -1.20
N GLY A 105 4.06 -17.57 -2.25
CA GLY A 105 5.27 -16.76 -2.39
C GLY A 105 6.51 -17.54 -2.80
N TYR A 106 6.37 -18.75 -3.34
CA TYR A 106 7.49 -19.49 -3.95
C TYR A 106 7.85 -18.92 -5.31
N LEU A 107 9.13 -19.00 -5.68
CA LEU A 107 9.58 -18.66 -7.04
C LEU A 107 9.04 -19.65 -8.08
N GLY A 108 9.02 -20.95 -7.75
CA GLY A 108 8.47 -22.02 -8.60
C GLY A 108 9.24 -22.29 -9.91
N ASN A 109 10.31 -21.55 -10.19
CA ASN A 109 11.17 -21.71 -11.35
C ASN A 109 12.62 -21.30 -11.03
N GLY A 110 13.53 -21.49 -11.99
CA GLY A 110 14.93 -21.07 -11.87
C GLY A 110 15.80 -22.01 -11.01
N ALA A 111 16.88 -21.48 -10.46
CA ALA A 111 17.88 -22.26 -9.71
C ALA A 111 17.43 -22.67 -8.30
N ASN A 112 16.56 -21.88 -7.66
CA ASN A 112 16.04 -22.11 -6.31
C ASN A 112 14.49 -22.05 -6.30
N PRO A 113 13.78 -22.98 -6.97
CA PRO A 113 12.32 -22.88 -7.12
C PRO A 113 11.56 -23.00 -5.79
N ASP A 114 12.13 -23.68 -4.79
CA ASP A 114 11.61 -23.78 -3.42
C ASP A 114 11.90 -22.56 -2.53
N GLN A 115 12.59 -21.54 -3.03
CA GLN A 115 12.78 -20.30 -2.27
C GLN A 115 11.45 -19.54 -2.16
N ARG A 116 11.06 -19.20 -0.93
CA ARG A 116 9.97 -18.25 -0.66
C ARG A 116 10.55 -16.84 -0.51
N ILE A 117 9.74 -15.82 -0.79
CA ILE A 117 10.06 -14.44 -0.42
C ILE A 117 10.09 -14.28 1.11
N ASP A 118 10.92 -13.36 1.61
CA ASP A 118 10.92 -13.00 3.04
C ASP A 118 9.84 -11.97 3.34
N PHE A 119 8.76 -12.44 3.96
CA PHE A 119 7.63 -11.60 4.37
C PHE A 119 7.90 -10.74 5.60
N ALA A 120 9.00 -10.99 6.34
CA ALA A 120 9.27 -10.27 7.59
C ALA A 120 9.83 -8.84 7.36
N SER A 121 10.32 -8.55 6.16
CA SER A 121 11.01 -7.29 5.84
C SER A 121 10.39 -6.48 4.69
N THR A 122 9.28 -6.94 4.09
CA THR A 122 8.71 -6.32 2.89
C THR A 122 7.28 -5.79 3.11
N ASP A 123 7.07 -4.50 2.87
CA ASP A 123 5.72 -3.90 2.70
C ASP A 123 4.99 -4.38 1.42
N GLN A 124 5.61 -5.28 0.65
CA GLN A 124 5.08 -5.80 -0.61
C GLN A 124 4.13 -6.99 -0.39
N PRO A 125 3.00 -7.06 -1.10
CA PRO A 125 2.12 -8.24 -1.08
C PRO A 125 2.81 -9.46 -1.72
N SER A 126 2.33 -10.66 -1.39
CA SER A 126 2.84 -11.90 -1.99
C SER A 126 2.70 -11.92 -3.51
N SER A 127 3.66 -12.55 -4.19
CA SER A 127 3.55 -12.85 -5.62
C SER A 127 2.48 -13.91 -5.94
N THR A 128 2.01 -14.67 -4.94
CA THR A 128 0.91 -15.64 -5.07
C THR A 128 -0.42 -15.00 -4.69
N THR A 129 -1.35 -14.92 -5.62
CA THR A 129 -2.70 -14.36 -5.40
C THR A 129 -3.78 -15.43 -5.57
N LEU A 130 -4.61 -15.63 -4.56
CA LEU A 130 -5.90 -16.29 -4.67
C LEU A 130 -6.95 -15.22 -5.01
N SER A 131 -7.60 -15.32 -6.16
CA SER A 131 -8.53 -14.31 -6.68
C SER A 131 -9.94 -14.86 -6.89
N GLY A 132 -10.93 -14.11 -6.42
CA GLY A 132 -12.36 -14.32 -6.68
C GLY A 132 -12.89 -13.66 -7.96
N ASP A 133 -12.08 -12.90 -8.71
CA ASP A 133 -12.43 -12.38 -10.05
C ASP A 133 -12.47 -13.54 -11.06
N ILE A 134 -13.52 -14.36 -11.03
CA ILE A 134 -13.62 -15.61 -11.81
C ILE A 134 -14.11 -15.39 -13.25
N ASP A 135 -14.63 -14.21 -13.58
CA ASP A 135 -15.05 -13.83 -14.93
C ASP A 135 -13.99 -13.00 -15.68
N ASN A 136 -12.92 -12.56 -15.00
CA ASN A 136 -11.75 -11.85 -15.56
C ASN A 136 -12.06 -10.42 -16.03
N ASN A 137 -13.03 -9.75 -15.40
CA ASN A 137 -13.39 -8.37 -15.73
C ASN A 137 -12.61 -7.33 -14.90
N ASN A 138 -11.83 -7.78 -13.89
CA ASN A 138 -11.07 -6.96 -12.94
C ASN A 138 -11.94 -5.92 -12.17
N GLN A 139 -13.24 -6.16 -12.07
CA GLN A 139 -14.19 -5.44 -11.23
C GLN A 139 -14.52 -6.26 -9.97
N LEU A 140 -15.22 -5.62 -9.04
CA LEU A 140 -15.73 -6.25 -7.83
C LEU A 140 -17.25 -6.20 -7.85
N ASP A 141 -17.85 -7.09 -8.64
CA ASP A 141 -19.26 -7.12 -8.97
C ASP A 141 -19.89 -8.53 -8.84
N ALA A 142 -21.02 -8.76 -9.49
CA ALA A 142 -21.77 -10.02 -9.42
C ALA A 142 -21.16 -11.16 -10.28
N GLY A 143 -20.05 -10.96 -10.98
CA GLY A 143 -19.27 -12.02 -11.63
C GLY A 143 -18.33 -12.75 -10.66
N ASN A 144 -17.93 -12.09 -9.57
CA ASN A 144 -16.93 -12.59 -8.61
C ASN A 144 -17.44 -13.74 -7.71
N SER A 145 -16.55 -14.65 -7.28
CA SER A 145 -16.83 -15.69 -6.27
C SER A 145 -17.47 -15.13 -5.00
N GLU A 146 -18.36 -15.90 -4.38
CA GLU A 146 -18.96 -15.54 -3.08
C GLU A 146 -17.89 -15.45 -1.99
N HIS A 147 -17.04 -16.47 -1.84
CA HIS A 147 -15.88 -16.46 -0.95
C HIS A 147 -14.63 -16.83 -1.75
N VAL A 148 -13.49 -16.17 -1.55
CA VAL A 148 -12.24 -16.60 -2.20
C VAL A 148 -11.71 -17.88 -1.55
N VAL A 149 -11.71 -17.93 -0.21
CA VAL A 149 -11.22 -19.07 0.60
C VAL A 149 -12.29 -19.50 1.61
N ASN A 150 -12.39 -20.81 1.85
CA ASN A 150 -13.32 -21.40 2.80
C ASN A 150 -12.60 -22.40 3.72
N PHE A 151 -12.69 -22.16 5.04
CA PHE A 151 -12.29 -23.11 6.07
C PHE A 151 -13.55 -23.71 6.69
N ASN A 152 -13.76 -25.01 6.53
CA ASN A 152 -14.92 -25.71 7.08
C ASN A 152 -14.47 -26.64 8.22
N LYS A 153 -14.67 -26.22 9.47
CA LYS A 153 -14.28 -26.96 10.68
C LYS A 153 -12.78 -27.32 10.70
N ALA A 154 -11.95 -26.34 10.37
CA ALA A 154 -10.51 -26.49 10.22
C ALA A 154 -9.78 -26.59 11.58
N SER A 155 -8.88 -27.56 11.75
CA SER A 155 -8.04 -27.67 12.93
C SER A 155 -6.95 -26.59 12.98
N GLU A 156 -6.33 -26.43 14.16
CA GLU A 156 -5.15 -25.57 14.37
C GLU A 156 -3.94 -25.91 13.49
N GLN A 157 -3.87 -27.14 12.96
CA GLN A 157 -2.84 -27.58 12.03
C GLN A 157 -3.07 -27.07 10.59
N THR A 158 -4.29 -26.61 10.29
CA THR A 158 -4.64 -26.03 8.99
C THR A 158 -3.96 -24.69 8.84
N ARG A 159 -3.23 -24.47 7.74
CA ARG A 159 -2.38 -23.29 7.58
C ARG A 159 -2.53 -22.65 6.20
N LEU A 160 -2.68 -21.33 6.18
CA LEU A 160 -2.58 -20.50 4.98
C LEU A 160 -1.47 -19.47 5.19
N ASP A 161 -0.43 -19.49 4.37
CA ASP A 161 0.79 -18.71 4.58
C ASP A 161 1.23 -18.02 3.29
N GLY A 162 1.39 -16.70 3.32
CA GLY A 162 2.06 -15.95 2.26
C GLY A 162 1.28 -15.84 0.95
N VAL A 163 -0.01 -15.52 1.00
CA VAL A 163 -0.85 -15.27 -0.18
C VAL A 163 -1.56 -13.91 -0.12
N VAL A 164 -1.87 -13.35 -1.29
CA VAL A 164 -2.89 -12.31 -1.45
C VAL A 164 -4.26 -12.98 -1.63
N ILE A 165 -5.31 -12.42 -1.03
CA ILE A 165 -6.69 -12.89 -1.14
C ILE A 165 -7.55 -11.70 -1.54
N THR A 166 -8.07 -11.72 -2.77
CA THR A 166 -8.71 -10.55 -3.38
C THR A 166 -9.92 -10.90 -4.25
N GLY A 167 -10.79 -9.93 -4.49
CA GLY A 167 -11.82 -10.05 -5.51
C GLY A 167 -12.99 -10.96 -5.15
N GLY A 168 -13.24 -11.29 -3.89
CA GLY A 168 -14.45 -12.00 -3.46
C GLY A 168 -15.61 -11.04 -3.14
N ASN A 169 -16.84 -11.41 -3.51
CA ASN A 169 -18.05 -10.60 -3.30
C ASN A 169 -19.21 -11.42 -2.71
N ALA A 170 -19.19 -11.62 -1.39
CA ALA A 170 -20.17 -12.47 -0.70
C ALA A 170 -21.53 -11.79 -0.52
N THR A 171 -22.61 -12.54 -0.70
CA THR A 171 -23.97 -12.11 -0.37
C THR A 171 -24.17 -12.01 1.15
N ASN A 172 -23.77 -13.06 1.90
CA ASN A 172 -24.04 -13.17 3.34
C ASN A 172 -22.87 -12.76 4.24
N GLY A 173 -21.63 -13.04 3.85
CA GLY A 173 -20.45 -12.63 4.61
C GLY A 173 -19.17 -13.41 4.27
N GLY A 174 -18.01 -12.90 4.69
CA GLY A 174 -16.71 -13.52 4.42
C GLY A 174 -16.31 -13.45 2.95
N GLY A 175 -16.25 -12.24 2.38
CA GLY A 175 -15.90 -12.04 0.96
C GLY A 175 -14.53 -12.63 0.60
N GLY A 176 -13.50 -12.32 1.39
CA GLY A 176 -12.19 -12.96 1.26
C GLY A 176 -12.18 -14.39 1.79
N ILE A 177 -12.43 -14.54 3.09
CA ILE A 177 -12.39 -15.83 3.81
C ILE A 177 -13.70 -16.05 4.58
N TYR A 178 -14.31 -17.22 4.40
CA TYR A 178 -15.33 -17.74 5.31
C TYR A 178 -14.71 -18.80 6.23
N ASN A 179 -14.70 -18.55 7.53
CA ASN A 179 -14.18 -19.48 8.55
C ASN A 179 -15.35 -20.06 9.36
N ASN A 180 -15.77 -21.25 8.97
CA ASN A 180 -16.99 -21.90 9.44
C ASN A 180 -16.73 -22.83 10.64
N GLY A 181 -16.93 -22.29 11.83
CA GLY A 181 -17.00 -23.02 13.10
C GLY A 181 -18.42 -23.45 13.50
N ASN A 182 -19.42 -23.25 12.64
CA ASN A 182 -20.83 -23.41 12.98
C ASN A 182 -21.15 -24.85 13.38
N ARG A 183 -21.67 -25.04 14.61
CA ARG A 183 -21.88 -26.37 15.23
C ARG A 183 -20.64 -27.27 15.10
N GLY A 184 -19.46 -26.69 15.37
CA GLY A 184 -18.16 -27.33 15.21
C GLY A 184 -17.04 -26.49 15.84
N VAL A 185 -15.83 -26.68 15.36
CA VAL A 185 -14.63 -25.90 15.74
C VAL A 185 -13.86 -25.60 14.46
N SER A 186 -13.50 -24.33 14.23
CA SER A 186 -12.65 -23.90 13.11
C SER A 186 -11.63 -22.86 13.57
N SER A 187 -10.37 -23.28 13.67
CA SER A 187 -9.27 -22.52 14.28
C SER A 187 -8.01 -22.50 13.40
N PRO A 188 -8.09 -22.18 12.08
CA PRO A 188 -6.93 -22.22 11.20
C PRO A 188 -5.87 -21.16 11.55
N THR A 189 -4.62 -21.43 11.21
CA THR A 189 -3.53 -20.43 11.25
C THR A 189 -3.40 -19.74 9.89
N ILE A 190 -3.53 -18.42 9.86
CA ILE A 190 -3.40 -17.58 8.66
C ILE A 190 -2.23 -16.63 8.90
N GLN A 191 -1.20 -16.62 8.05
CA GLN A 191 -0.03 -15.79 8.30
C GLN A 191 0.60 -15.19 7.05
N ASN A 192 1.28 -14.05 7.20
CA ASN A 192 1.93 -13.34 6.09
C ASN A 192 0.98 -13.04 4.90
N CYS A 193 -0.34 -12.96 5.15
CA CYS A 193 -1.36 -12.86 4.11
C CYS A 193 -1.87 -11.43 3.97
N VAL A 194 -2.17 -11.03 2.74
CA VAL A 194 -2.85 -9.76 2.44
C VAL A 194 -4.27 -10.05 1.97
N VAL A 195 -5.28 -9.70 2.76
CA VAL A 195 -6.68 -9.85 2.40
C VAL A 195 -7.19 -8.46 2.00
N SER A 196 -7.42 -8.24 0.72
CA SER A 196 -7.67 -6.90 0.18
C SER A 196 -8.75 -6.85 -0.88
N GLN A 197 -9.48 -5.73 -0.97
CA GLN A 197 -10.48 -5.49 -2.02
C GLN A 197 -11.55 -6.60 -2.12
N ASN A 198 -11.94 -7.17 -0.98
CA ASN A 198 -13.08 -8.08 -0.91
C ASN A 198 -14.32 -7.35 -0.39
N ARG A 199 -15.50 -7.76 -0.82
CA ARG A 199 -16.78 -7.14 -0.49
C ARG A 199 -17.77 -8.15 0.07
N THR A 200 -18.67 -7.67 0.90
CA THR A 200 -19.95 -8.33 1.16
C THR A 200 -21.07 -7.32 1.41
N ASN A 201 -22.31 -7.70 1.09
CA ASN A 201 -23.49 -6.94 1.53
C ASN A 201 -23.94 -7.33 2.97
N GLY A 202 -23.29 -8.33 3.58
CA GLY A 202 -23.53 -8.79 4.94
C GLY A 202 -22.33 -8.57 5.87
N LYS A 203 -21.77 -9.67 6.39
CA LYS A 203 -20.85 -9.70 7.54
C LYS A 203 -19.40 -10.00 7.13
N GLY A 204 -18.43 -9.14 7.45
CA GLY A 204 -17.01 -9.45 7.27
C GLY A 204 -16.56 -9.38 5.81
N GLY A 205 -16.08 -8.22 5.35
CA GLY A 205 -15.61 -8.06 3.96
C GLY A 205 -14.38 -8.91 3.67
N ALA A 206 -13.41 -8.89 4.58
CA ALA A 206 -12.22 -9.72 4.52
C ALA A 206 -12.45 -11.12 5.10
N ILE A 207 -12.94 -11.22 6.34
CA ILE A 207 -13.15 -12.50 7.05
C ILE A 207 -14.47 -12.49 7.82
N LEU A 208 -15.25 -13.56 7.70
CA LEU A 208 -16.30 -13.91 8.65
C LEU A 208 -15.88 -15.14 9.46
N ASN A 209 -15.75 -14.98 10.77
CA ASN A 209 -15.53 -16.06 11.73
C ASN A 209 -16.89 -16.48 12.31
N ASP A 210 -17.52 -17.50 11.72
CA ASP A 210 -18.81 -18.01 12.15
C ASP A 210 -18.64 -19.05 13.28
N GLY A 211 -18.65 -18.57 14.53
CA GLY A 211 -18.67 -19.40 15.73
C GLY A 211 -20.06 -19.84 16.17
N SER A 212 -21.10 -19.68 15.33
CA SER A 212 -22.50 -19.90 15.75
C SER A 212 -22.74 -21.31 16.29
N SER A 213 -23.20 -21.42 17.53
CA SER A 213 -23.40 -22.71 18.24
C SER A 213 -22.14 -23.61 18.23
N GLY A 214 -20.95 -23.03 18.13
CA GLY A 214 -19.67 -23.72 17.94
C GLY A 214 -18.48 -22.82 18.31
N GLN A 215 -17.36 -22.95 17.59
CA GLN A 215 -16.15 -22.18 17.87
C GLN A 215 -15.44 -21.73 16.58
N ALA A 216 -15.14 -20.44 16.45
CA ALA A 216 -14.31 -19.89 15.37
C ALA A 216 -13.14 -19.08 15.93
N ASN A 217 -11.97 -19.71 16.08
CA ASN A 217 -10.83 -19.17 16.83
C ASN A 217 -9.54 -19.20 15.99
N PRO A 218 -9.47 -18.51 14.84
CA PRO A 218 -8.28 -18.51 13.99
C PRO A 218 -7.11 -17.74 14.63
N VAL A 219 -5.89 -18.10 14.24
CA VAL A 219 -4.66 -17.38 14.63
C VAL A 219 -4.11 -16.65 13.42
N LEU A 220 -3.95 -15.33 13.52
CA LEU A 220 -3.54 -14.45 12.44
C LEU A 220 -2.23 -13.73 12.78
N ILE A 221 -1.20 -13.89 11.94
CA ILE A 221 0.15 -13.40 12.21
C ILE A 221 0.70 -12.66 10.99
N ASN A 222 1.18 -11.43 11.15
CA ASN A 222 1.74 -10.62 10.05
C ASN A 222 0.74 -10.44 8.87
N CYS A 223 -0.56 -10.30 9.17
CA CYS A 223 -1.61 -10.20 8.15
C CYS A 223 -2.09 -8.76 7.93
N ARG A 224 -2.38 -8.41 6.67
CA ARG A 224 -2.86 -7.08 6.28
C ARG A 224 -4.28 -7.16 5.71
N PHE A 225 -5.19 -6.34 6.23
CA PHE A 225 -6.58 -6.22 5.80
C PHE A 225 -6.79 -4.85 5.15
N VAL A 226 -6.85 -4.80 3.82
CA VAL A 226 -6.75 -3.53 3.08
C VAL A 226 -7.96 -3.28 2.18
N SER A 227 -8.68 -2.18 2.42
CA SER A 227 -9.77 -1.73 1.55
C SER A 227 -10.89 -2.76 1.32
N ASN A 228 -11.21 -3.57 2.33
CA ASN A 228 -12.35 -4.49 2.29
C ASN A 228 -13.64 -3.79 2.70
N GLN A 229 -14.79 -4.27 2.20
CA GLN A 229 -16.08 -3.60 2.32
C GLN A 229 -17.15 -4.55 2.87
N ALA A 230 -17.96 -4.11 3.83
CA ALA A 230 -19.06 -4.89 4.39
C ALA A 230 -20.27 -4.04 4.74
N ASN A 231 -21.37 -4.65 5.20
CA ASN A 231 -22.38 -3.93 5.97
C ASN A 231 -22.00 -3.90 7.47
N GLN A 232 -21.50 -5.02 7.99
CA GLN A 232 -20.96 -5.12 9.35
C GLN A 232 -19.54 -5.71 9.32
N GLY A 233 -18.55 -5.03 9.89
CA GLY A 233 -17.16 -5.51 9.95
C GLY A 233 -16.47 -5.41 8.60
N GLY A 234 -15.99 -4.22 8.22
CA GLY A 234 -15.44 -3.96 6.89
C GLY A 234 -14.30 -4.91 6.52
N ALA A 235 -13.43 -5.21 7.48
CA ALA A 235 -12.53 -6.35 7.41
C ALA A 235 -13.13 -7.59 8.07
N ILE A 236 -13.31 -7.59 9.39
CA ILE A 236 -13.62 -8.79 10.19
C ILE A 236 -15.01 -8.70 10.80
N TYR A 237 -15.76 -9.79 10.69
CA TYR A 237 -16.92 -10.03 11.55
C TYR A 237 -16.70 -11.30 12.37
N ASN A 238 -16.84 -11.17 13.68
CA ASN A 238 -16.70 -12.26 14.64
C ASN A 238 -18.09 -12.60 15.19
N ASP A 239 -18.62 -13.76 14.83
CA ASP A 239 -19.94 -14.22 15.28
C ASP A 239 -19.82 -15.25 16.41
N ALA A 240 -20.35 -14.92 17.58
CA ALA A 240 -20.46 -15.83 18.73
C ALA A 240 -21.93 -16.10 19.13
N PHE A 241 -22.87 -16.13 18.17
CA PHE A 241 -24.26 -16.51 18.43
C PHE A 241 -24.35 -17.92 19.07
N LEU A 242 -24.68 -18.00 20.37
CA LEU A 242 -24.73 -19.25 21.16
C LEU A 242 -23.41 -20.06 21.16
N GLY A 243 -22.28 -19.43 20.86
CA GLY A 243 -21.00 -20.10 20.68
C GLY A 243 -19.82 -19.23 21.09
N THR A 244 -18.64 -19.48 20.52
CA THR A 244 -17.42 -18.75 20.87
C THR A 244 -16.68 -18.24 19.65
N CYS A 245 -16.12 -17.04 19.73
CA CYS A 245 -15.30 -16.46 18.68
C CYS A 245 -14.12 -15.72 19.31
N LYS A 246 -12.92 -16.27 19.19
CA LYS A 246 -11.71 -15.79 19.89
C LYS A 246 -10.51 -15.74 18.95
N PRO A 247 -10.60 -15.00 17.83
CA PRO A 247 -9.47 -14.86 16.91
C PRO A 247 -8.32 -14.12 17.60
N THR A 248 -7.10 -14.55 17.32
CA THR A 248 -5.88 -13.84 17.77
C THR A 248 -5.21 -13.19 16.58
N PHE A 249 -4.80 -11.93 16.71
CA PHE A 249 -4.08 -11.16 15.70
C PHE A 249 -2.77 -10.67 16.31
N THR A 250 -1.63 -11.01 15.70
CA THR A 250 -0.30 -10.55 16.12
C THR A 250 0.39 -9.87 14.95
N ASN A 251 0.89 -8.65 15.15
CA ASN A 251 1.56 -7.86 14.11
C ASN A 251 0.67 -7.69 12.84
N CYS A 252 -0.64 -7.45 13.02
CA CYS A 252 -1.59 -7.30 11.92
C CYS A 252 -2.00 -5.83 11.69
N SER A 253 -2.34 -5.47 10.45
CA SER A 253 -2.81 -4.12 10.10
C SER A 253 -4.17 -4.12 9.42
N PHE A 254 -5.08 -3.26 9.84
CA PHE A 254 -6.40 -3.03 9.24
C PHE A 254 -6.43 -1.61 8.66
N LEU A 255 -6.35 -1.50 7.33
CA LEU A 255 -6.10 -0.26 6.61
C LEU A 255 -7.26 0.05 5.65
N ASN A 256 -7.87 1.23 5.77
CA ASN A 256 -8.87 1.75 4.82
C ASN A 256 -10.10 0.86 4.57
N ASN A 257 -10.45 -0.05 5.49
CA ASN A 257 -11.66 -0.87 5.35
C ASN A 257 -12.91 -0.03 5.63
N SER A 258 -14.04 -0.39 5.03
CA SER A 258 -15.28 0.38 5.13
C SER A 258 -16.51 -0.48 5.44
N ALA A 259 -17.40 -0.02 6.32
CA ALA A 259 -18.67 -0.69 6.59
C ALA A 259 -19.84 0.28 6.83
N SER A 260 -21.04 -0.24 7.09
CA SER A 260 -22.07 0.55 7.77
C SER A 260 -21.76 0.66 9.26
N ASN A 261 -21.36 -0.47 9.88
CA ASN A 261 -21.01 -0.55 11.29
C ASN A 261 -19.73 -1.38 11.46
N GLY A 262 -18.78 -0.90 12.27
CA GLY A 262 -17.50 -1.60 12.48
C GLY A 262 -16.62 -1.51 11.25
N GLY A 263 -16.02 -0.35 10.99
CA GLY A 263 -15.28 -0.10 9.74
C GLY A 263 -14.11 -1.07 9.52
N ALA A 264 -13.41 -1.49 10.59
CA ALA A 264 -12.52 -2.65 10.53
C ALA A 264 -13.18 -3.91 11.10
N ILE A 265 -13.60 -3.89 12.38
CA ILE A 265 -14.00 -5.09 13.12
C ILE A 265 -15.41 -4.94 13.69
N TYR A 266 -16.19 -6.00 13.64
CA TYR A 266 -17.49 -6.12 14.32
C TYR A 266 -17.51 -7.39 15.17
N ASP A 267 -17.58 -7.22 16.48
CA ASP A 267 -17.65 -8.30 17.46
C ASP A 267 -19.08 -8.47 17.95
N TYR A 268 -19.70 -9.62 17.64
CA TYR A 268 -21.06 -9.97 18.01
C TYR A 268 -21.08 -11.16 18.98
N ALA A 269 -21.87 -11.07 20.05
CA ALA A 269 -22.18 -12.19 20.92
C ALA A 269 -23.66 -12.17 21.34
N GLU A 270 -24.34 -13.31 21.22
CA GLU A 270 -25.75 -13.43 21.60
C GLU A 270 -26.01 -14.71 22.40
N ALA A 271 -26.93 -14.61 23.36
CA ALA A 271 -27.40 -15.73 24.15
C ALA A 271 -28.94 -15.84 24.17
N ASN A 272 -29.45 -17.06 23.95
CA ASN A 272 -30.85 -17.50 23.77
C ASN A 272 -31.40 -17.47 22.32
N GLY A 273 -31.16 -18.56 21.57
CA GLY A 273 -31.96 -18.91 20.39
C GLY A 273 -33.06 -19.93 20.74
N PRO A 274 -34.14 -20.05 19.94
CA PRO A 274 -35.35 -20.78 20.34
C PRO A 274 -35.24 -22.31 20.46
N PHE A 275 -34.11 -22.94 20.09
CA PHE A 275 -34.00 -24.41 19.96
C PHE A 275 -32.63 -25.02 20.34
N GLY A 276 -31.85 -24.41 21.25
CA GLY A 276 -30.53 -24.93 21.65
C GLY A 276 -30.35 -25.06 23.18
N PRO A 277 -29.42 -25.91 23.66
CA PRO A 277 -29.01 -25.89 25.06
C PRO A 277 -28.37 -24.52 25.41
N PRO A 278 -28.60 -23.99 26.62
CA PRO A 278 -28.14 -22.65 26.98
C PRO A 278 -26.61 -22.60 27.16
N GLY A 279 -25.93 -22.04 26.17
CA GLY A 279 -24.53 -21.59 26.26
C GLY A 279 -24.46 -20.07 26.06
N PRO A 280 -23.68 -19.33 26.88
CA PRO A 280 -23.43 -17.91 26.65
C PRO A 280 -22.61 -17.71 25.37
N GLY A 281 -23.01 -16.75 24.53
CA GLY A 281 -22.16 -16.28 23.43
C GLY A 281 -20.92 -15.58 23.98
N ASP A 282 -19.72 -16.04 23.62
CA ASP A 282 -18.46 -15.52 24.18
C ASP A 282 -17.46 -15.11 23.08
N ASN A 283 -17.36 -13.81 22.84
CA ASN A 283 -16.53 -13.20 21.82
C ASN A 283 -15.38 -12.39 22.45
N ARG A 284 -14.14 -12.80 22.22
CA ARG A 284 -12.94 -12.25 22.88
C ARG A 284 -11.75 -12.25 21.92
N PRO A 285 -11.74 -11.37 20.90
CA PRO A 285 -10.59 -11.27 20.02
C PRO A 285 -9.40 -10.68 20.79
N LEU A 286 -8.20 -11.19 20.51
CA LEU A 286 -6.95 -10.67 21.06
C LEU A 286 -6.15 -10.02 19.92
N LEU A 287 -5.78 -8.76 20.08
CA LEU A 287 -4.92 -8.03 19.16
C LEU A 287 -3.64 -7.64 19.89
N VAL A 288 -2.48 -8.01 19.34
CA VAL A 288 -1.15 -7.69 19.87
C VAL A 288 -0.32 -7.02 18.78
N ASN A 289 0.23 -5.84 19.07
CA ASN A 289 1.03 -5.05 18.12
C ASN A 289 0.27 -4.70 16.81
N CYS A 290 -1.03 -4.47 16.88
CA CYS A 290 -1.86 -4.26 15.68
C CYS A 290 -2.15 -2.77 15.39
N VAL A 291 -2.26 -2.42 14.11
CA VAL A 291 -2.72 -1.10 13.64
C VAL A 291 -4.15 -1.20 13.09
N LEU A 292 -5.04 -0.29 13.51
CA LEU A 292 -6.31 -0.04 12.84
C LEU A 292 -6.27 1.41 12.34
N GLN A 293 -6.05 1.62 11.05
CA GLN A 293 -5.83 2.94 10.46
C GLN A 293 -6.83 3.27 9.34
N ALA A 294 -7.38 4.48 9.39
CA ALA A 294 -8.23 5.05 8.34
C ALA A 294 -9.46 4.20 7.96
N ASN A 295 -9.93 3.32 8.85
CA ASN A 295 -11.15 2.55 8.61
C ASN A 295 -12.38 3.42 8.83
N THR A 296 -13.43 3.19 8.05
CA THR A 296 -14.60 4.07 7.98
C THR A 296 -15.90 3.29 8.22
N ALA A 297 -16.84 3.89 8.96
CA ALA A 297 -18.19 3.36 9.07
C ALA A 297 -19.22 4.44 8.74
N SER A 298 -20.23 4.13 7.92
CA SER A 298 -21.27 5.10 7.55
C SER A 298 -22.31 5.36 8.66
N ALA A 299 -22.30 4.57 9.73
CA ALA A 299 -23.13 4.79 10.92
C ALA A 299 -22.33 4.76 12.24
N THR A 300 -21.75 3.62 12.61
CA THR A 300 -21.17 3.43 13.98
C THR A 300 -19.85 2.67 13.99
N GLY A 301 -18.95 3.05 14.91
CA GLY A 301 -17.70 2.31 15.20
C GLY A 301 -16.73 2.31 14.01
N GLY A 302 -15.99 3.39 13.81
CA GLY A 302 -15.10 3.54 12.64
C GLY A 302 -13.97 2.50 12.63
N ALA A 303 -13.39 2.17 13.79
CA ALA A 303 -12.48 1.03 13.92
C ALA A 303 -13.24 -0.24 14.33
N MET A 304 -13.95 -0.23 15.46
CA MET A 304 -14.54 -1.42 16.06
C MET A 304 -15.96 -1.17 16.63
N VAL A 305 -16.86 -2.13 16.40
CA VAL A 305 -18.14 -2.25 17.12
C VAL A 305 -18.12 -3.49 18.00
N ASN A 306 -18.60 -3.35 19.24
CA ASN A 306 -18.78 -4.47 20.18
C ASN A 306 -20.24 -4.54 20.60
N GLU A 307 -20.92 -5.65 20.26
CA GLU A 307 -22.34 -5.82 20.55
C GLU A 307 -22.64 -7.13 21.30
N THR A 308 -23.38 -7.00 22.41
CA THR A 308 -23.97 -8.14 23.13
C THR A 308 -25.48 -8.07 23.08
N ARG A 309 -26.15 -9.22 22.86
CA ARG A 309 -27.62 -9.34 22.81
C ARG A 309 -28.18 -10.55 23.56
N GLY A 310 -29.38 -10.41 24.12
CA GLY A 310 -30.12 -11.51 24.75
C GLY A 310 -29.80 -11.70 26.24
N ALA A 311 -30.38 -12.71 26.89
CA ALA A 311 -30.46 -12.78 28.36
C ALA A 311 -29.58 -13.87 29.03
N GLY A 312 -28.84 -14.65 28.25
CA GLY A 312 -27.98 -15.73 28.75
C GLY A 312 -26.52 -15.34 29.02
N LEU A 313 -26.25 -14.14 29.55
CA LEU A 313 -24.90 -13.63 29.89
C LEU A 313 -23.85 -13.71 28.75
N PRO A 314 -24.14 -13.18 27.55
CA PRO A 314 -23.15 -13.09 26.49
C PRO A 314 -22.08 -12.04 26.81
N THR A 315 -20.88 -12.17 26.24
CA THR A 315 -19.80 -11.20 26.41
C THR A 315 -19.04 -10.90 25.12
N THR A 316 -18.83 -9.61 24.84
CA THR A 316 -17.82 -9.08 23.90
C THR A 316 -16.73 -8.36 24.68
N GLU A 317 -15.55 -8.99 24.81
CA GLU A 317 -14.42 -8.40 25.54
C GLU A 317 -13.14 -8.45 24.70
N PRO A 318 -13.04 -7.64 23.62
CA PRO A 318 -11.82 -7.56 22.82
C PRO A 318 -10.68 -7.03 23.70
N THR A 319 -9.50 -7.62 23.54
CA THR A 319 -8.29 -7.20 24.26
C THR A 319 -7.25 -6.73 23.26
N LEU A 320 -6.85 -5.47 23.35
CA LEU A 320 -5.87 -4.83 22.50
C LEU A 320 -4.64 -4.51 23.33
N ILE A 321 -3.47 -4.98 22.90
CA ILE A 321 -2.20 -4.81 23.60
C ILE A 321 -1.20 -4.22 22.60
N ASN A 322 -0.57 -3.11 22.97
CA ASN A 322 0.36 -2.39 22.09
C ASN A 322 -0.28 -2.05 20.72
N CYS A 323 -1.54 -1.63 20.69
CA CYS A 323 -2.26 -1.36 19.44
C CYS A 323 -2.34 0.13 19.13
N SER A 324 -2.40 0.50 17.84
CA SER A 324 -2.58 1.89 17.41
C SER A 324 -3.86 2.04 16.58
N LEU A 325 -4.86 2.73 17.13
CA LEU A 325 -6.09 3.10 16.42
C LEU A 325 -5.94 4.55 15.93
N VAL A 326 -5.80 4.75 14.61
CA VAL A 326 -5.43 6.04 14.04
C VAL A 326 -6.34 6.46 12.90
N SER A 327 -6.88 7.68 12.95
CA SER A 327 -7.66 8.29 11.84
C SER A 327 -8.89 7.49 11.37
N ASN A 328 -9.44 6.59 12.21
CA ASN A 328 -10.69 5.90 11.89
C ASN A 328 -11.88 6.86 12.05
N SER A 329 -12.95 6.69 11.26
CA SER A 329 -14.05 7.66 11.18
C SER A 329 -15.42 7.02 11.13
N ALA A 330 -16.37 7.54 11.92
CA ALA A 330 -17.79 7.19 11.84
C ALA A 330 -18.66 8.31 12.39
N PRO A 331 -19.92 8.48 11.95
CA PRO A 331 -20.83 9.46 12.56
C PRO A 331 -20.97 9.32 14.08
N GLN A 332 -20.86 8.10 14.62
CA GLN A 332 -20.84 7.86 16.07
C GLN A 332 -19.73 6.85 16.44
N GLY A 333 -18.82 7.23 17.35
CA GLY A 333 -17.75 6.33 17.81
C GLY A 333 -16.65 6.11 16.77
N GLY A 334 -15.81 7.13 16.52
CA GLY A 334 -14.74 7.06 15.51
C GLY A 334 -13.78 5.87 15.67
N ALA A 335 -13.35 5.59 16.91
CA ALA A 335 -12.60 4.40 17.25
C ALA A 335 -13.54 3.25 17.66
N PHE A 336 -14.39 3.46 18.68
CA PHE A 336 -15.21 2.42 19.28
C PHE A 336 -16.68 2.81 19.42
N TYR A 337 -17.55 1.83 19.20
CA TYR A 337 -18.97 1.92 19.54
C TYR A 337 -19.41 0.61 20.24
N ASN A 338 -19.77 0.70 21.52
CA ASN A 338 -20.00 -0.46 22.37
C ASN A 338 -21.46 -0.50 22.86
N ILE A 339 -22.10 -1.67 22.74
CA ILE A 339 -23.52 -1.90 23.00
C ILE A 339 -23.67 -3.08 23.96
N ALA A 340 -24.24 -2.84 25.15
CA ALA A 340 -24.55 -3.88 26.13
C ALA A 340 -26.03 -3.90 26.49
N THR A 341 -26.81 -4.84 25.96
CA THR A 341 -28.24 -4.96 26.31
C THR A 341 -28.44 -5.48 27.75
N PRO A 342 -29.53 -5.13 28.46
CA PRO A 342 -29.78 -5.64 29.81
C PRO A 342 -30.15 -7.13 29.82
N ASN A 343 -29.75 -7.86 30.87
CA ASN A 343 -30.37 -9.14 31.19
C ASN A 343 -31.71 -8.89 31.90
N THR A 344 -32.81 -9.22 31.23
CA THR A 344 -34.17 -9.05 31.76
C THR A 344 -34.59 -10.12 32.77
N ILE A 345 -33.86 -11.25 32.87
CA ILE A 345 -34.28 -12.44 33.62
C ILE A 345 -33.73 -12.45 35.05
N ASN A 346 -32.43 -12.21 35.23
CA ASN A 346 -31.73 -12.46 36.51
C ASN A 346 -31.08 -11.23 37.16
N ASN A 347 -31.26 -10.03 36.60
CA ASN A 347 -30.57 -8.79 37.04
C ASN A 347 -29.02 -8.87 37.03
N THR A 348 -28.46 -9.84 36.31
CA THR A 348 -27.02 -10.07 36.18
C THR A 348 -26.45 -9.35 34.95
N GLN A 349 -25.24 -8.80 35.08
CA GLN A 349 -24.68 -7.87 34.09
C GLN A 349 -24.27 -8.55 32.78
N ILE A 350 -24.47 -7.86 31.66
CA ILE A 350 -24.00 -8.25 30.32
C ILE A 350 -22.87 -7.31 29.90
N PHE A 351 -21.86 -7.85 29.18
CA PHE A 351 -20.58 -7.17 29.02
C PHE A 351 -20.18 -6.99 27.56
N ALA A 352 -20.29 -5.76 27.07
CA ALA A 352 -19.39 -5.24 26.03
C ALA A 352 -18.29 -4.43 26.75
N LYS A 353 -17.10 -5.02 26.95
CA LYS A 353 -16.00 -4.44 27.73
C LYS A 353 -14.64 -4.58 27.02
N PRO A 354 -14.35 -3.71 26.04
CA PRO A 354 -13.01 -3.64 25.45
C PRO A 354 -11.95 -3.29 26.49
N ARG A 355 -10.80 -3.97 26.43
CA ARG A 355 -9.63 -3.67 27.27
C ARG A 355 -8.45 -3.26 26.39
N LEU A 356 -7.88 -2.11 26.67
CA LEU A 356 -6.73 -1.57 25.95
C LEU A 356 -5.54 -1.45 26.89
N TYR A 357 -4.41 -2.02 26.49
CA TYR A 357 -3.14 -2.01 27.21
C TYR A 357 -2.06 -1.37 26.32
N ASN A 358 -1.28 -0.42 26.83
CA ASN A 358 -0.20 0.25 26.08
C ASN A 358 -0.64 0.71 24.67
N SER A 359 -1.87 1.23 24.51
CA SER A 359 -2.47 1.45 23.17
C SER A 359 -2.80 2.92 22.91
N PHE A 360 -2.85 3.30 21.63
CA PHE A 360 -3.22 4.64 21.17
C PHE A 360 -4.63 4.73 20.61
N LEU A 361 -5.29 5.86 20.88
CA LEU A 361 -6.40 6.38 20.09
C LEU A 361 -6.05 7.80 19.61
N TRP A 362 -5.73 7.96 18.32
CA TRP A 362 -5.30 9.25 17.76
C TRP A 362 -6.06 9.64 16.48
N ASN A 363 -6.52 10.89 16.41
CA ASN A 363 -7.22 11.50 15.27
C ASN A 363 -8.47 10.73 14.80
N ASN A 364 -9.10 9.94 15.67
CA ASN A 364 -10.26 9.13 15.29
C ASN A 364 -11.52 10.01 15.28
N GLY A 365 -11.94 10.43 14.08
CA GLY A 365 -13.01 11.40 13.85
C GLY A 365 -14.42 10.82 14.00
N GLY A 366 -15.39 11.70 14.28
CA GLY A 366 -16.77 11.31 14.47
C GLY A 366 -17.47 11.99 15.64
N GLY A 367 -18.76 11.68 15.82
CA GLY A 367 -19.50 12.03 17.03
C GLY A 367 -19.00 11.22 18.23
N ASN A 368 -18.08 11.83 18.98
CA ASN A 368 -17.23 11.21 20.00
C ASN A 368 -16.32 10.10 19.44
N THR A 369 -15.05 10.08 19.86
CA THR A 369 -14.12 9.03 19.44
C THR A 369 -14.51 7.66 20.00
N THR A 370 -15.13 7.62 21.18
CA THR A 370 -15.61 6.40 21.83
C THR A 370 -17.05 6.58 22.30
N VAL A 371 -17.95 5.69 21.91
CA VAL A 371 -19.34 5.67 22.35
C VAL A 371 -19.62 4.39 23.15
N ASN A 372 -20.16 4.57 24.35
CA ASN A 372 -20.45 3.51 25.31
C ASN A 372 -21.94 3.54 25.65
N ILE A 373 -22.74 2.65 25.07
CA ILE A 373 -24.19 2.62 25.29
C ILE A 373 -24.50 1.70 26.48
N LYS A 374 -25.16 2.31 27.48
CA LYS A 374 -25.61 1.67 28.72
C LYS A 374 -27.13 1.58 28.70
N PHE A 375 -27.69 0.50 29.25
CA PHE A 375 -29.13 0.27 29.28
C PHE A 375 -29.56 -0.11 30.69
N LYS A 376 -30.54 0.61 31.25
CA LYS A 376 -31.02 0.36 32.62
C LYS A 376 -31.61 -1.04 32.75
N ASN A 377 -31.33 -1.69 33.89
CA ASN A 377 -31.97 -2.95 34.24
C ASN A 377 -33.43 -2.74 34.66
N ASN A 378 -34.20 -3.85 34.79
CA ASN A 378 -35.60 -3.81 35.22
C ASN A 378 -35.81 -3.24 36.64
N SER A 379 -34.75 -3.18 37.46
CA SER A 379 -34.77 -2.51 38.78
C SER A 379 -34.44 -0.99 38.72
N GLY A 380 -34.32 -0.40 37.53
CA GLY A 380 -34.08 1.02 37.31
C GLY A 380 -32.65 1.50 37.55
N GLY A 381 -31.78 0.62 38.06
CA GLY A 381 -30.35 0.90 38.25
C GLY A 381 -29.58 0.79 36.94
N THR A 382 -28.71 1.78 36.68
CA THR A 382 -27.59 1.61 35.74
C THR A 382 -26.49 0.86 36.48
N SER A 383 -26.10 -0.32 36.02
CA SER A 383 -24.99 -1.03 36.68
C SER A 383 -23.64 -0.46 36.22
N SER A 384 -22.65 -0.46 37.11
CA SER A 384 -21.31 0.04 36.79
C SER A 384 -20.57 -0.94 35.86
N GLY A 385 -20.24 -0.46 34.66
CA GLY A 385 -19.41 -1.19 33.68
C GLY A 385 -20.12 -1.76 32.45
N GLU A 386 -21.41 -1.51 32.26
CA GLU A 386 -22.10 -1.79 30.97
C GLU A 386 -21.46 -1.00 29.83
N GLY A 387 -21.24 -1.65 28.68
CA GLY A 387 -20.76 -1.01 27.44
C GLY A 387 -19.44 -0.24 27.57
N GLN A 388 -18.64 -0.48 28.60
CA GLN A 388 -17.53 0.38 28.99
C GLN A 388 -16.17 -0.13 28.52
N ILE A 389 -15.42 0.74 27.84
CA ILE A 389 -13.99 0.54 27.56
C ILE A 389 -13.18 0.74 28.85
N LEU A 390 -12.18 -0.12 29.05
CA LEU A 390 -11.18 -0.03 30.10
C LEU A 390 -9.81 0.21 29.47
N PHE A 391 -9.09 1.22 29.95
CA PHE A 391 -7.76 1.58 29.48
C PHE A 391 -6.71 1.27 30.56
N TYR A 392 -5.49 0.95 30.13
CA TYR A 392 -4.37 0.62 30.99
C TYR A 392 -3.07 1.08 30.34
N ASN A 393 -2.53 2.20 30.84
CA ASN A 393 -1.31 2.83 30.34
C ASN A 393 -1.42 3.24 28.85
N CYS A 394 -2.52 3.91 28.50
CA CYS A 394 -2.86 4.29 27.13
C CYS A 394 -2.67 5.80 26.86
N LEU A 395 -2.53 6.15 25.58
CA LEU A 395 -2.43 7.54 25.12
C LEU A 395 -3.56 7.87 24.14
N GLY A 396 -3.99 9.12 24.11
CA GLY A 396 -4.89 9.57 23.05
C GLY A 396 -5.12 11.06 22.97
N ASP A 397 -5.89 11.46 21.96
CA ASP A 397 -6.24 12.86 21.68
C ASP A 397 -7.35 13.40 22.62
N PRO A 398 -7.66 14.72 22.60
CA PRO A 398 -8.72 15.29 23.42
C PRO A 398 -10.14 14.73 23.14
N GLY A 399 -10.37 14.07 22.01
CA GLY A 399 -11.64 13.41 21.64
C GLY A 399 -11.93 12.14 22.44
N VAL A 400 -10.91 11.54 23.10
CA VAL A 400 -11.07 10.39 24.02
C VAL A 400 -11.10 10.75 25.50
N ASN A 401 -11.06 12.04 25.84
CA ASN A 401 -10.97 12.54 27.21
C ASN A 401 -11.99 11.90 28.17
N ASN A 402 -13.27 11.80 27.78
CA ASN A 402 -14.32 11.19 28.60
C ASN A 402 -14.16 9.69 28.88
N ALA A 403 -13.29 8.98 28.14
CA ALA A 403 -13.11 7.53 28.25
C ALA A 403 -11.78 7.15 28.93
N LEU A 404 -10.71 7.90 28.67
CA LEU A 404 -9.41 7.73 29.33
C LEU A 404 -9.45 8.05 30.84
N ASN A 405 -10.42 8.83 31.31
CA ASN A 405 -10.68 9.11 32.75
C ASN A 405 -10.91 7.86 33.64
N THR A 406 -10.92 6.65 33.08
CA THR A 406 -11.00 5.39 33.82
C THR A 406 -9.64 4.83 34.24
N ASP A 407 -8.54 5.40 33.74
CA ASP A 407 -7.16 5.01 34.01
C ASP A 407 -6.37 6.21 34.58
N PRO A 408 -5.85 6.14 35.83
CA PRO A 408 -5.04 7.22 36.40
C PRO A 408 -3.67 7.42 35.71
N LYS A 409 -3.27 6.52 34.80
CA LYS A 409 -2.05 6.63 34.00
C LYS A 409 -2.27 7.05 32.54
N ALA A 410 -3.51 7.13 32.08
CA ALA A 410 -3.78 7.54 30.71
C ALA A 410 -3.45 9.04 30.52
N GLN A 411 -2.83 9.38 29.39
CA GLN A 411 -2.47 10.77 29.10
C GLN A 411 -3.15 11.27 27.82
N ILE A 412 -3.64 12.51 27.89
CA ILE A 412 -4.14 13.26 26.74
C ILE A 412 -2.98 14.02 26.11
N ILE A 413 -2.76 13.78 24.82
CA ILE A 413 -1.73 14.43 24.01
C ILE A 413 -2.39 15.31 22.94
N THR A 414 -1.76 16.43 22.59
CA THR A 414 -2.30 17.41 21.62
C THR A 414 -1.47 17.51 20.34
N THR A 415 -0.29 16.90 20.31
CA THR A 415 0.59 16.78 19.15
C THR A 415 0.66 15.33 18.69
N SER A 416 0.91 15.12 17.39
CA SER A 416 1.05 13.77 16.84
C SER A 416 2.24 13.04 17.48
N PRO A 417 2.06 11.82 17.99
CA PRO A 417 3.17 10.98 18.47
C PRO A 417 3.93 10.32 17.32
N PHE A 418 3.41 10.40 16.08
CA PHE A 418 3.91 9.71 14.90
C PHE A 418 4.75 10.62 14.01
N VAL A 419 5.61 10.03 13.17
CA VAL A 419 6.41 10.73 12.14
C VAL A 419 5.51 11.44 11.11
N SER A 420 4.42 10.80 10.69
CA SER A 420 3.40 11.44 9.85
C SER A 420 2.04 10.75 9.98
N ALA A 421 1.01 11.23 9.27
CA ALA A 421 -0.29 10.57 9.22
C ALA A 421 -0.27 9.22 8.45
N SER A 422 0.75 9.00 7.61
CA SER A 422 0.94 7.76 6.83
C SER A 422 2.05 6.86 7.40
N ASN A 423 3.04 7.41 8.11
CA ASN A 423 4.05 6.66 8.84
C ASN A 423 3.77 6.73 10.35
N LEU A 424 3.22 5.65 10.88
CA LEU A 424 2.85 5.50 12.29
C LEU A 424 4.01 5.05 13.21
N GLN A 425 5.25 5.00 12.72
CA GLN A 425 6.41 4.98 13.61
C GLN A 425 6.43 6.24 14.48
N LEU A 426 6.95 6.12 15.71
CA LEU A 426 7.01 7.24 16.65
C LEU A 426 8.05 8.27 16.20
N ASN A 427 7.74 9.56 16.36
CA ASN A 427 8.75 10.62 16.19
C ASN A 427 9.63 10.72 17.45
N PRO A 428 10.87 11.27 17.36
CA PRO A 428 11.82 11.27 18.48
C PRO A 428 11.35 12.01 19.74
N CYS A 429 10.32 12.85 19.63
CA CYS A 429 9.76 13.66 20.72
C CYS A 429 8.45 13.07 21.26
N SER A 430 8.11 11.84 20.87
CA SER A 430 6.84 11.21 21.20
C SER A 430 6.76 10.81 22.68
N PRO A 431 5.69 11.17 23.40
CA PRO A 431 5.50 10.81 24.82
C PRO A 431 5.24 9.31 25.04
N ALA A 432 5.13 8.53 23.97
CA ALA A 432 4.97 7.08 24.00
C ALA A 432 6.29 6.30 24.17
N ILE A 433 7.44 6.97 23.96
CA ILE A 433 8.74 6.30 23.94
C ILE A 433 9.15 5.96 25.38
N ASN A 434 9.44 4.68 25.61
CA ASN A 434 9.80 4.06 26.88
C ASN A 434 8.78 4.31 28.03
N THR A 435 7.51 4.63 27.72
CA THR A 435 6.45 4.86 28.72
C THR A 435 5.44 3.71 28.84
N GLY A 436 5.57 2.66 28.05
CA GLY A 436 4.72 1.45 28.11
C GLY A 436 5.04 0.55 29.30
N ASN A 437 4.05 -0.23 29.74
CA ASN A 437 4.25 -1.26 30.75
C ASN A 437 4.56 -2.62 30.08
N THR A 438 5.82 -3.05 30.19
CA THR A 438 6.34 -4.31 29.62
C THR A 438 5.57 -5.55 30.11
N SER A 439 5.01 -5.55 31.32
CA SER A 439 4.31 -6.72 31.89
C SER A 439 3.00 -7.09 31.18
N TYR A 440 2.48 -6.24 30.29
CA TYR A 440 1.31 -6.59 29.49
C TYR A 440 1.66 -7.45 28.26
N TYR A 441 2.93 -7.48 27.85
CA TYR A 441 3.40 -8.12 26.62
C TYR A 441 4.15 -9.44 26.84
N THR A 442 5.00 -9.55 27.87
CA THR A 442 5.96 -10.65 28.07
C THR A 442 5.35 -12.06 27.98
N ASP A 443 4.16 -12.24 28.53
CA ASP A 443 3.53 -13.55 28.69
C ASP A 443 2.58 -13.89 27.52
N ARG A 444 2.49 -13.00 26.50
CA ARG A 444 1.44 -13.03 25.48
C ARG A 444 1.92 -13.02 24.03
N SER A 445 3.22 -12.83 23.77
CA SER A 445 3.77 -12.82 22.42
C SER A 445 4.87 -13.86 22.25
N SER A 446 4.72 -14.72 21.23
CA SER A 446 5.78 -15.65 20.79
C SER A 446 6.84 -14.97 19.91
N GLN A 447 6.53 -13.79 19.36
CA GLN A 447 7.46 -12.94 18.61
C GLN A 447 7.95 -11.81 19.51
N GLN A 448 9.22 -11.43 19.40
CA GLN A 448 9.82 -10.31 20.17
C GLN A 448 9.99 -9.04 19.31
N THR A 449 9.19 -8.91 18.25
CA THR A 449 9.25 -7.79 17.30
C THR A 449 8.00 -6.93 17.31
N ASP A 450 8.16 -5.67 16.94
CA ASP A 450 7.09 -4.71 16.66
C ASP A 450 6.44 -4.96 15.28
N LEU A 451 5.45 -4.14 14.92
CA LEU A 451 4.76 -4.25 13.63
C LEU A 451 5.66 -3.94 12.42
N ALA A 452 6.78 -3.25 12.61
CA ALA A 452 7.78 -2.99 11.58
C ALA A 452 8.90 -4.06 11.54
N GLY A 453 8.77 -5.15 12.30
CA GLY A 453 9.75 -6.23 12.36
C GLY A 453 10.98 -5.94 13.23
N ASN A 454 11.05 -4.77 13.88
CA ASN A 454 12.17 -4.39 14.74
C ASN A 454 12.03 -4.99 16.15
N PRO A 455 13.11 -5.11 16.95
CA PRO A 455 13.01 -5.52 18.35
C PRO A 455 11.99 -4.69 19.14
N ARG A 456 11.09 -5.37 19.87
CA ARG A 456 9.97 -4.76 20.62
C ARG A 456 10.36 -4.21 22.00
N MET A 457 11.65 -4.07 22.27
CA MET A 457 12.14 -3.55 23.54
C MET A 457 13.47 -2.85 23.30
N VAL A 458 13.43 -1.53 23.17
CA VAL A 458 14.62 -0.69 22.96
C VAL A 458 14.82 0.23 24.16
N GLY A 459 15.54 -0.30 25.15
CA GLY A 459 15.76 0.38 26.43
C GLY A 459 15.30 -0.48 27.61
N ALA A 460 14.69 0.15 28.60
CA ALA A 460 14.24 -0.51 29.84
C ALA A 460 12.74 -0.88 29.83
N THR A 461 11.95 -0.20 28.99
CA THR A 461 10.50 -0.30 28.92
C THR A 461 10.05 -0.26 27.47
N ILE A 462 8.99 -1.03 27.17
CA ILE A 462 8.33 -1.05 25.87
C ILE A 462 7.70 0.32 25.56
N ASP A 463 7.55 0.65 24.28
CA ASP A 463 6.80 1.84 23.87
C ASP A 463 5.28 1.59 23.91
N ILE A 464 4.49 2.68 23.98
CA ILE A 464 3.04 2.63 23.77
C ILE A 464 2.76 2.56 22.26
N GLY A 465 1.80 1.72 21.83
CA GLY A 465 1.38 1.56 20.43
C GLY A 465 2.03 0.37 19.70
N ALA A 466 1.73 0.24 18.40
CA ALA A 466 2.14 -0.92 17.58
C ALA A 466 3.63 -0.96 17.17
N PHE A 467 4.34 0.17 17.32
CA PHE A 467 5.73 0.34 16.92
C PHE A 467 6.62 0.61 18.13
N GLU A 468 7.89 0.24 18.02
CA GLU A 468 8.94 0.53 19.00
C GLU A 468 9.98 1.48 18.37
N PHE A 469 10.27 2.60 19.02
CA PHE A 469 11.21 3.60 18.54
C PHE A 469 12.65 3.13 18.69
N GLN A 470 13.31 2.90 17.54
CA GLN A 470 14.68 2.37 17.48
C GLN A 470 15.78 3.44 17.69
N GLY A 471 15.41 4.71 17.87
CA GLY A 471 16.35 5.83 17.97
C GLY A 471 16.62 6.31 19.41
N THR A 472 17.42 7.36 19.55
CA THR A 472 17.59 8.07 20.83
C THR A 472 16.43 9.06 21.05
N PRO A 473 15.70 9.00 22.18
CA PRO A 473 14.62 9.95 22.46
C PRO A 473 15.14 11.38 22.59
N ALA A 474 14.42 12.34 22.03
CA ALA A 474 14.72 13.76 22.15
C ALA A 474 13.95 14.40 23.32
N ILE A 475 14.59 15.34 24.01
CA ILE A 475 14.04 15.97 25.22
C ILE A 475 13.30 17.27 24.84
N PRO A 476 12.00 17.41 25.12
CA PRO A 476 11.30 18.69 24.98
C PRO A 476 11.92 19.76 25.88
N LEU A 477 12.15 20.96 25.33
CA LEU A 477 12.67 22.10 26.06
C LEU A 477 11.65 22.59 27.10
N ALA A 478 12.17 22.93 28.27
CA ALA A 478 11.48 23.63 29.34
C ALA A 478 12.43 24.67 29.96
N ILE A 479 11.88 25.83 30.31
CA ILE A 479 12.65 26.90 30.97
C ILE A 479 12.76 26.56 32.46
N THR A 480 14.00 26.36 32.92
CA THR A 480 14.32 26.06 34.32
C THR A 480 14.63 27.32 35.12
N GLN A 481 15.06 28.41 34.46
CA GLN A 481 15.35 29.69 35.11
C GLN A 481 15.06 30.88 34.17
N PRO A 482 14.26 31.88 34.57
CA PRO A 482 14.04 33.10 33.81
C PRO A 482 15.26 34.05 33.87
N PRO A 483 15.38 35.02 32.94
CA PRO A 483 16.51 35.96 32.93
C PRO A 483 16.46 36.93 34.10
N ALA A 484 17.61 37.14 34.75
CA ALA A 484 17.80 38.11 35.85
C ALA A 484 18.93 39.11 35.52
N SER A 485 18.70 40.41 35.65
CA SER A 485 19.68 41.46 35.38
C SER A 485 19.40 42.77 36.16
N GLN A 486 20.30 43.75 36.10
CA GLN A 486 20.14 45.06 36.75
C GLN A 486 19.22 46.01 35.96
N SER A 487 18.26 46.63 36.65
CA SER A 487 17.17 47.39 36.00
C SER A 487 17.43 48.89 35.79
N SER A 488 18.55 49.43 36.28
CA SER A 488 18.90 50.85 36.14
C SER A 488 20.42 51.05 36.19
N VAL A 489 20.97 51.82 35.26
CA VAL A 489 22.41 52.05 35.09
C VAL A 489 22.69 53.46 34.57
N VAL A 490 23.83 54.07 34.93
CA VAL A 490 24.23 55.36 34.31
C VAL A 490 24.73 55.17 32.87
N ALA A 491 24.70 56.23 32.06
CA ALA A 491 25.08 56.17 30.66
C ALA A 491 26.55 55.71 30.52
N GLY A 492 26.79 54.66 29.72
CA GLY A 492 28.10 54.04 29.54
C GLY A 492 28.30 52.67 30.21
N ALA A 493 27.33 52.15 30.95
CA ALA A 493 27.42 50.85 31.64
C ALA A 493 27.34 49.61 30.71
N THR A 494 27.50 48.41 31.28
CA THR A 494 27.38 47.10 30.60
C THR A 494 26.36 46.22 31.36
N VAL A 495 25.56 45.43 30.64
CA VAL A 495 24.47 44.59 31.19
C VAL A 495 24.54 43.18 30.59
N GLU A 496 24.46 42.15 31.44
CA GLU A 496 24.54 40.73 31.08
C GLU A 496 23.44 39.91 31.79
N THR A 497 22.90 38.88 31.12
CA THR A 497 21.95 37.92 31.72
C THR A 497 21.89 36.59 30.95
N THR A 498 21.30 35.55 31.55
CA THR A 498 21.17 34.19 30.99
C THR A 498 19.83 33.56 31.35
N VAL A 499 19.27 32.74 30.46
CA VAL A 499 18.08 31.91 30.68
C VAL A 499 18.50 30.45 30.85
N GLY A 500 18.00 29.78 31.89
CA GLY A 500 18.21 28.36 32.12
C GLY A 500 17.21 27.50 31.36
N LEU A 501 17.71 26.45 30.70
CA LEU A 501 16.91 25.40 30.04
C LEU A 501 17.22 24.03 30.66
N ASN A 502 16.32 23.07 30.51
CA ASN A 502 16.52 21.67 30.91
C ASN A 502 17.46 20.90 29.96
N ALA A 503 17.61 21.35 28.72
CA ALA A 503 18.48 20.79 27.69
C ALA A 503 18.98 21.89 26.73
N PRO A 504 20.06 21.67 25.96
CA PRO A 504 20.48 22.60 24.90
C PRO A 504 19.39 22.78 23.84
N ALA A 505 19.29 23.99 23.28
CA ALA A 505 18.40 24.30 22.16
C ALA A 505 19.16 24.35 20.83
N ASP A 506 18.48 24.04 19.73
CA ASP A 506 19.03 24.12 18.37
C ASP A 506 19.18 25.58 17.90
N SER A 507 18.38 26.50 18.46
CA SER A 507 18.51 27.94 18.23
C SER A 507 18.03 28.81 19.39
N TYR A 508 18.57 30.03 19.46
CA TYR A 508 18.29 31.04 20.47
C TYR A 508 18.08 32.41 19.78
N THR A 509 16.98 33.09 20.09
CA THR A 509 16.66 34.43 19.55
C THR A 509 16.19 35.35 20.68
N TRP A 510 16.95 36.41 20.94
CA TRP A 510 16.56 37.46 21.89
C TRP A 510 15.68 38.53 21.23
N TYR A 511 14.76 39.08 22.02
CA TYR A 511 13.85 40.16 21.64
C TYR A 511 13.98 41.32 22.61
N LYS A 512 13.86 42.55 22.11
CA LYS A 512 13.68 43.80 22.85
C LYS A 512 12.35 44.42 22.41
N ASP A 513 11.42 44.61 23.34
CA ASP A 513 10.09 45.20 23.08
C ASP A 513 9.35 44.54 21.89
N GLY A 514 9.57 43.23 21.70
CA GLY A 514 9.02 42.43 20.59
C GLY A 514 9.84 42.42 19.30
N ILE A 515 10.96 43.15 19.22
CA ILE A 515 11.85 43.23 18.04
C ILE A 515 13.11 42.38 18.29
N VAL A 516 13.56 41.60 17.30
CA VAL A 516 14.76 40.75 17.41
C VAL A 516 16.02 41.58 17.70
N VAL A 517 16.79 41.19 18.72
CA VAL A 517 18.11 41.74 19.03
C VAL A 517 19.16 41.01 18.20
N THR A 518 19.64 41.66 17.14
CA THR A 518 20.60 41.07 16.21
C THR A 518 21.95 40.78 16.88
N GLY A 519 22.57 39.64 16.50
CA GLY A 519 23.87 39.20 17.02
C GLY A 519 23.84 38.47 18.37
N GLN A 520 22.67 38.27 18.99
CA GLN A 520 22.54 37.55 20.27
C GLN A 520 21.93 36.16 20.05
N THR A 521 22.77 35.18 19.73
CA THR A 521 22.37 33.81 19.33
C THR A 521 22.68 32.75 20.38
N SER A 522 22.63 33.11 21.67
CA SER A 522 22.93 32.20 22.78
C SER A 522 21.86 32.31 23.88
N GLY A 523 21.85 31.37 24.82
CA GLY A 523 21.02 31.46 26.04
C GLY A 523 21.33 32.67 26.93
N SER A 524 22.39 33.42 26.63
CA SER A 524 22.79 34.66 27.30
C SER A 524 22.67 35.89 26.40
N LEU A 525 22.33 37.02 27.01
CA LEU A 525 22.27 38.36 26.41
C LEU A 525 23.38 39.23 27.01
N ARG A 526 24.14 39.93 26.16
CA ARG A 526 25.23 40.84 26.56
C ARG A 526 25.17 42.18 25.82
N LEU A 527 24.97 43.27 26.56
CA LEU A 527 24.91 44.64 26.06
C LEU A 527 26.03 45.49 26.67
N THR A 528 26.80 46.21 25.84
CA THR A 528 27.90 47.08 26.30
C THR A 528 27.63 48.55 25.96
N ASN A 529 28.24 49.48 26.73
CA ASN A 529 28.13 50.93 26.54
C ASN A 529 26.67 51.44 26.43
N VAL A 530 25.81 50.98 27.35
CA VAL A 530 24.36 51.26 27.41
C VAL A 530 24.09 52.76 27.43
N GLN A 531 23.33 53.24 26.45
CA GLN A 531 22.79 54.60 26.39
C GLN A 531 21.30 54.59 26.69
N LEU A 532 20.69 55.78 26.76
CA LEU A 532 19.24 55.96 26.93
C LEU A 532 18.38 55.15 25.95
N ALA A 533 18.85 54.91 24.72
CA ALA A 533 18.13 54.17 23.69
C ALA A 533 18.07 52.63 23.91
N GLN A 534 18.95 52.08 24.75
CA GLN A 534 18.98 50.66 25.09
C GLN A 534 18.00 50.31 26.23
N ALA A 535 17.37 51.29 26.88
CA ALA A 535 16.23 51.06 27.77
C ALA A 535 15.07 50.36 27.04
N GLY A 536 14.43 49.37 27.68
CA GLY A 536 13.35 48.56 27.13
C GLY A 536 13.23 47.21 27.82
N SER A 537 12.31 46.35 27.35
CA SER A 537 12.00 45.03 27.92
C SER A 537 12.56 43.88 27.07
N TYR A 538 13.24 42.90 27.66
CA TYR A 538 13.99 41.87 26.94
C TYR A 538 13.57 40.44 27.31
N SER A 539 13.40 39.55 26.31
CA SER A 539 13.08 38.12 26.47
C SER A 539 13.79 37.23 25.44
N LEU A 540 13.85 35.92 25.69
CA LEU A 540 14.45 34.90 24.82
C LEU A 540 13.38 33.93 24.28
N VAL A 541 13.50 33.55 23.01
CA VAL A 541 12.88 32.36 22.44
C VAL A 541 13.98 31.31 22.18
N ALA A 542 13.80 30.09 22.67
CA ALA A 542 14.70 28.96 22.44
C ALA A 542 13.93 27.80 21.79
N THR A 543 14.50 27.20 20.74
CA THR A 543 13.81 26.19 19.92
C THR A 543 14.65 24.93 19.76
N SER A 544 14.02 23.76 19.88
CA SER A 544 14.57 22.46 19.53
C SER A 544 13.72 21.75 18.47
N ALA A 545 14.19 20.59 17.99
CA ALA A 545 13.44 19.63 17.20
C ALA A 545 12.07 19.22 17.79
N CYS A 546 11.87 19.35 19.12
CA CYS A 546 10.62 18.96 19.77
C CYS A 546 9.63 20.12 19.96
N ASN A 547 10.11 21.29 20.36
CA ASN A 547 9.27 22.44 20.70
C ASN A 547 10.07 23.75 20.78
N SER A 548 9.36 24.87 20.87
CA SER A 548 9.91 26.19 21.17
C SER A 548 9.35 26.70 22.50
N VAL A 549 10.18 27.37 23.28
CA VAL A 549 9.82 27.98 24.58
C VAL A 549 10.25 29.44 24.64
N THR A 550 9.44 30.28 25.28
CA THR A 550 9.68 31.73 25.41
C THR A 550 9.81 32.12 26.87
N SER A 551 10.85 32.86 27.23
CA SER A 551 11.08 33.33 28.60
C SER A 551 10.15 34.48 28.98
N THR A 552 9.98 34.68 30.29
CA THR A 552 9.53 35.97 30.82
C THR A 552 10.57 37.07 30.52
N ALA A 553 10.15 38.34 30.61
CA ALA A 553 10.96 39.50 30.23
C ALA A 553 11.45 40.34 31.44
N PHE A 554 12.52 41.13 31.25
CA PHE A 554 13.07 42.09 32.23
C PHE A 554 13.34 43.49 31.62
N SER A 555 13.49 44.57 32.42
CA SER A 555 13.55 45.99 31.95
C SER A 555 14.77 46.83 32.43
N LEU A 556 15.13 47.99 31.79
CA LEU A 556 16.41 48.79 31.95
C LEU A 556 16.27 50.38 31.85
N SER A 557 17.12 51.26 32.49
CA SER A 557 16.98 52.80 32.63
C SER A 557 18.26 53.71 33.04
N VAL A 558 18.29 55.12 33.09
CA VAL A 558 19.49 56.14 33.15
C VAL A 558 19.33 57.67 33.71
N THR A 559 20.38 58.53 34.06
CA THR A 559 20.38 60.00 34.64
C THR A 559 21.61 61.07 34.42
N LEU A 560 21.62 62.40 34.87
CA LEU A 560 22.66 63.57 34.71
C LEU A 560 22.69 64.86 35.73
N SER A 561 23.55 65.97 35.62
CA SER A 561 23.70 67.25 36.53
C SER A 561 24.56 68.56 36.09
N ARG A 562 24.56 69.80 36.76
CA ARG A 562 25.46 71.07 36.53
C ARG A 562 25.72 72.24 37.64
N LEU A 563 25.93 73.60 37.34
CA LEU A 563 26.75 74.68 38.10
C LEU A 563 26.40 76.28 38.03
N ILE A 564 27.27 77.25 38.51
CA ILE A 564 27.23 78.75 39.00
C ILE A 564 26.89 80.01 38.09
N THR A 565 26.31 81.18 38.61
CA THR A 565 25.79 82.38 37.80
C THR A 565 25.33 83.78 38.43
N LEU A 566 25.54 84.93 37.75
CA LEU A 566 24.58 86.08 37.72
C LEU A 566 23.64 85.87 36.52
N SER A 567 22.33 86.03 36.67
CA SER A 567 21.36 85.62 35.64
C SER A 567 20.13 86.53 35.57
N GLY A 568 19.69 86.87 34.36
CA GLY A 568 18.37 87.46 34.14
C GLY A 568 18.21 88.94 34.46
N LEU A 569 19.28 89.75 34.40
CA LEU A 569 19.09 91.21 34.36
C LEU A 569 18.24 91.56 33.14
N SER A 570 17.04 92.08 33.39
CA SER A 570 16.06 92.38 32.38
C SER A 570 15.34 93.69 32.74
N VAL A 571 15.01 94.48 31.71
CA VAL A 571 13.87 95.41 31.80
C VAL A 571 12.65 94.66 31.30
N SER A 572 11.44 94.95 31.81
CA SER A 572 10.21 94.23 31.45
C SER A 572 8.95 95.09 31.68
N PRO A 573 8.04 95.22 30.69
CA PRO A 573 8.20 94.83 29.29
C PRO A 573 9.36 95.58 28.61
N ASN A 574 10.11 94.85 27.80
CA ASN A 574 11.17 95.35 26.95
C ASN A 574 11.52 94.29 25.89
N PRO A 575 11.43 94.56 24.58
CA PRO A 575 10.90 95.76 23.96
C PRO A 575 9.48 96.10 24.39
N VAL A 576 9.11 97.37 24.28
CA VAL A 576 7.81 97.89 24.72
C VAL A 576 7.17 98.75 23.63
N CYS A 577 5.88 98.59 23.39
CA CYS A 577 5.16 99.48 22.47
C CYS A 577 5.10 100.89 23.08
N ALA A 578 5.23 101.93 22.25
CA ALA A 578 5.21 103.30 22.73
C ALA A 578 3.98 103.60 23.59
N GLY A 579 4.18 103.98 24.87
CA GLY A 579 3.13 104.32 25.82
C GLY A 579 2.76 103.25 26.87
N GLN A 580 3.73 102.50 27.41
CA GLN A 580 3.51 101.52 28.50
C GLN A 580 4.59 101.63 29.62
N SER A 581 4.32 101.07 30.80
CA SER A 581 5.21 101.07 31.98
C SER A 581 6.17 99.86 32.02
N ILE A 582 7.26 99.93 32.81
CA ILE A 582 8.35 98.93 32.86
C ILE A 582 8.92 98.69 34.28
N SER A 583 9.64 97.57 34.47
CA SER A 583 10.39 97.19 35.68
C SER A 583 11.76 96.60 35.34
N VAL A 584 12.78 96.78 36.18
CA VAL A 584 14.17 96.35 35.96
C VAL A 584 14.60 95.36 37.05
N GLU A 585 14.81 94.09 36.70
CA GLU A 585 14.95 92.98 37.65
C GLU A 585 16.14 92.07 37.32
N ALA A 586 16.70 91.36 38.30
CA ALA A 586 17.80 90.39 38.11
C ALA A 586 17.83 89.30 39.21
N SER A 587 18.50 88.17 38.94
CA SER A 587 18.73 87.08 39.91
C SER A 587 20.21 86.75 40.10
N VAL A 588 20.63 86.53 41.35
CA VAL A 588 22.00 86.24 41.78
C VAL A 588 22.07 84.80 42.32
N GLY A 589 22.74 83.90 41.59
CA GLY A 589 22.67 82.45 41.81
C GLY A 589 23.99 81.79 42.22
N ASN A 590 23.88 80.73 43.02
CA ASN A 590 25.01 79.98 43.61
C ASN A 590 25.91 80.84 44.52
N LEU A 591 25.30 81.75 45.29
CA LEU A 591 25.95 82.61 46.27
C LEU A 591 25.07 82.66 47.54
N SER A 592 25.69 82.73 48.72
CA SER A 592 24.99 82.76 50.02
C SER A 592 25.52 83.90 50.89
N GLY A 593 24.80 85.03 50.91
CA GLY A 593 25.20 86.24 51.65
C GLY A 593 24.63 87.52 51.02
N SER A 594 24.98 88.68 51.58
CA SER A 594 24.60 89.98 51.02
C SER A 594 25.55 90.45 49.90
N TYR A 595 25.07 91.42 49.12
CA TYR A 595 25.81 92.06 48.03
C TYR A 595 25.41 93.53 47.84
N SER A 596 26.30 94.31 47.21
CA SER A 596 26.09 95.73 46.88
C SER A 596 25.70 95.92 45.42
N TYR A 597 24.93 96.97 45.07
CA TYR A 597 24.50 97.24 43.69
C TYR A 597 24.41 98.73 43.28
N THR A 598 24.47 98.96 41.95
CA THR A 598 24.27 100.27 41.28
C THR A 598 23.53 100.08 39.95
N LEU A 599 22.50 100.89 39.67
CA LEU A 599 21.67 100.86 38.43
C LEU A 599 21.58 102.24 37.76
N THR A 600 21.80 102.36 36.44
CA THR A 600 21.68 103.66 35.71
C THR A 600 21.37 103.49 34.23
N ASN A 601 20.77 104.50 33.59
CA ASN A 601 20.62 104.61 32.12
C ASN A 601 21.43 105.74 31.45
N GLY A 602 22.37 106.34 32.18
CA GLY A 602 23.23 107.42 31.68
C GLY A 602 22.65 108.83 31.76
N ILE A 603 21.37 109.00 32.12
CA ILE A 603 20.75 110.32 32.33
C ILE A 603 20.51 110.61 33.82
N ASN A 604 20.21 109.60 34.66
CA ASN A 604 20.24 109.68 36.14
C ASN A 604 20.52 108.30 36.81
N PRO A 605 21.50 108.14 37.72
CA PRO A 605 21.83 106.87 38.40
C PRO A 605 21.14 106.64 39.77
N ILE A 606 21.05 105.37 40.21
CA ILE A 606 20.48 104.87 41.48
C ILE A 606 21.43 103.82 42.10
N SER A 607 21.52 103.64 43.43
CA SER A 607 22.42 102.67 44.11
C SER A 607 21.94 102.21 45.49
N GLY A 608 22.38 101.03 45.95
CA GLY A 608 22.02 100.45 47.25
C GLY A 608 22.68 99.10 47.58
N THR A 609 22.11 98.35 48.53
CA THR A 609 22.56 97.00 48.98
C THR A 609 21.38 96.03 49.07
N ALA A 610 21.61 94.74 48.85
CA ALA A 610 20.60 93.68 48.92
C ALA A 610 21.12 92.40 49.61
N THR A 611 20.20 91.58 50.12
CA THR A 611 20.50 90.36 50.90
C THR A 611 19.89 89.09 50.33
N THR A 612 19.07 89.21 49.27
CA THR A 612 18.31 88.13 48.64
C THR A 612 18.80 87.89 47.22
N SER A 613 18.69 86.66 46.72
CA SER A 613 19.07 86.26 45.36
C SER A 613 18.24 86.90 44.23
N ALA A 614 17.37 87.88 44.49
CA ALA A 614 16.57 88.61 43.51
C ALA A 614 16.63 90.13 43.75
N PHE A 615 16.51 90.91 42.66
CA PHE A 615 16.65 92.37 42.55
C PHE A 615 15.53 92.94 41.64
N SER A 616 14.94 94.12 41.92
CA SER A 616 13.84 94.73 41.13
C SER A 616 13.66 96.27 41.33
N GLN A 617 13.25 97.05 40.29
CA GLN A 617 13.00 98.51 40.32
C GLN A 617 12.15 99.05 39.11
N SER A 618 11.07 99.83 39.31
CA SER A 618 10.11 100.23 38.22
C SER A 618 10.19 101.67 37.65
N LEU A 619 9.82 101.85 36.36
CA LEU A 619 9.92 103.08 35.51
C LEU A 619 8.82 103.12 34.38
N THR A 620 8.82 104.12 33.46
CA THR A 620 7.86 104.23 32.32
C THR A 620 8.55 104.56 30.98
N ALA A 621 8.05 104.04 29.84
CA ALA A 621 8.71 104.13 28.52
C ALA A 621 8.03 105.09 27.51
N THR A 622 8.84 105.94 26.87
CA THR A 622 8.41 106.94 25.86
C THR A 622 9.38 106.99 24.67
N GLY A 623 8.90 107.50 23.52
CA GLY A 623 9.67 107.62 22.27
C GLY A 623 9.66 106.37 21.39
N SER A 624 10.66 106.23 20.52
CA SER A 624 10.99 104.99 19.80
C SER A 624 12.52 104.83 19.67
N GLY A 625 13.02 103.60 19.58
CA GLY A 625 14.46 103.28 19.58
C GLY A 625 14.99 102.75 20.92
N VAL A 626 16.32 102.57 21.01
CA VAL A 626 17.01 101.85 22.09
C VAL A 626 17.61 102.81 23.14
N GLN A 627 17.49 102.45 24.42
CA GLN A 627 18.03 103.12 25.61
C GLN A 627 18.74 102.07 26.47
N SER A 628 19.89 102.35 27.09
CA SER A 628 20.70 101.32 27.79
C SER A 628 20.69 101.47 29.31
N PHE A 629 20.54 100.37 30.06
CA PHE A 629 20.60 100.29 31.53
C PHE A 629 21.73 99.35 32.00
N THR A 630 22.40 99.67 33.12
CA THR A 630 23.54 98.88 33.65
C THR A 630 23.36 98.56 35.13
N LEU A 631 23.42 97.28 35.55
CA LEU A 631 23.46 96.81 36.93
C LEU A 631 24.80 96.13 37.27
N THR A 632 25.47 96.58 38.31
CA THR A 632 26.68 95.92 38.86
C THR A 632 26.36 95.26 40.20
N VAL A 633 26.86 94.05 40.46
CA VAL A 633 26.69 93.31 41.73
C VAL A 633 28.04 92.73 42.22
N SER A 634 28.32 92.82 43.53
CA SER A 634 29.59 92.35 44.12
C SER A 634 29.40 91.70 45.49
N SER A 635 30.09 90.58 45.74
CA SER A 635 30.19 89.93 47.05
C SER A 635 31.55 89.24 47.22
N GLY A 636 32.38 89.77 48.12
CA GLY A 636 33.79 89.39 48.23
C GLY A 636 34.59 89.80 46.98
N GLU A 637 35.57 88.97 46.59
CA GLU A 637 36.34 89.15 45.34
C GLU A 637 35.56 88.76 44.08
N GLN A 638 34.41 88.09 44.22
CA GLN A 638 33.57 87.71 43.09
C GLN A 638 32.64 88.87 42.71
N VAL A 639 32.93 89.45 41.54
CA VAL A 639 32.15 90.52 40.92
C VAL A 639 31.42 89.95 39.70
N ALA A 640 30.17 90.36 39.52
CA ALA A 640 29.45 90.10 38.29
C ALA A 640 28.63 91.34 37.89
N THR A 641 28.70 91.69 36.61
CA THR A 641 28.01 92.86 36.05
C THR A 641 27.09 92.40 34.93
N ALA A 642 25.95 93.06 34.78
CA ALA A 642 25.06 92.86 33.66
C ALA A 642 24.54 94.21 33.14
N THR A 643 24.26 94.26 31.83
CA THR A 643 23.65 95.41 31.16
C THR A 643 22.43 94.94 30.39
N THR A 644 21.39 95.76 30.29
CA THR A 644 20.15 95.44 29.58
C THR A 644 19.61 96.72 28.93
N SER A 645 19.01 96.64 27.75
CA SER A 645 18.67 97.83 26.95
C SER A 645 17.19 97.88 26.59
N LEU A 646 16.48 98.93 27.02
CA LEU A 646 15.08 99.20 26.71
C LEU A 646 14.88 99.65 25.26
N THR A 647 14.01 98.99 24.51
CA THR A 647 13.69 99.34 23.12
C THR A 647 12.20 99.69 22.97
N VAL A 648 11.87 100.83 22.35
CA VAL A 648 10.48 101.33 22.22
C VAL A 648 10.00 101.40 20.76
N ASN A 649 8.76 100.99 20.44
CA ASN A 649 8.39 100.52 19.08
C ASN A 649 6.96 100.85 18.55
N ALA A 650 6.76 100.65 17.22
CA ALA A 650 5.53 100.83 16.40
C ALA A 650 4.89 99.48 15.94
N PRO A 651 3.74 99.41 15.20
CA PRO A 651 3.02 98.15 14.82
C PRO A 651 3.12 97.61 13.34
N PRO A 652 2.71 96.33 13.06
CA PRO A 652 2.95 95.53 11.82
C PRO A 652 1.84 95.51 10.73
N SER A 653 2.09 94.86 9.58
CA SER A 653 1.11 94.67 8.46
C SER A 653 1.31 93.41 7.59
N PRO A 654 0.61 92.27 7.87
CA PRO A 654 0.93 90.97 7.27
C PRO A 654 0.05 90.47 6.09
N THR A 655 0.60 89.55 5.27
CA THR A 655 -0.12 88.65 4.33
C THR A 655 -0.07 87.17 4.76
N LEU A 656 -0.80 86.25 4.12
CA LEU A 656 -0.81 84.81 4.44
C LEU A 656 -1.06 83.88 3.22
N ILE A 657 -0.21 82.87 3.02
CA ILE A 657 -0.30 81.85 1.95
C ILE A 657 -0.21 80.40 2.49
N SER A 658 -0.67 79.42 1.73
CA SER A 658 -0.62 77.97 2.06
C SER A 658 0.40 77.23 1.19
N SER A 659 1.14 76.26 1.76
CA SER A 659 2.15 75.47 1.03
C SER A 659 1.61 74.36 0.13
N GLY A 660 0.30 74.03 0.17
CA GLY A 660 -0.23 72.92 -0.64
C GLY A 660 -1.61 72.40 -0.24
N THR A 661 -1.81 71.09 -0.41
CA THR A 661 -3.04 70.33 -0.13
C THR A 661 -2.69 69.08 0.69
N LEU A 662 -3.47 68.78 1.74
CA LEU A 662 -3.22 67.66 2.65
C LEU A 662 -3.39 66.31 1.94
N SER A 663 -2.64 65.30 2.36
CA SER A 663 -2.74 63.93 1.86
C SER A 663 -2.43 62.94 2.99
N CYS A 664 -2.56 61.62 2.73
CA CYS A 664 -2.23 60.64 3.77
C CYS A 664 -0.72 60.55 4.05
N GLY A 665 0.13 60.91 3.08
CA GLY A 665 1.58 61.04 3.23
C GLY A 665 2.05 62.42 3.71
N GLN A 666 1.30 63.48 3.38
CA GLN A 666 1.47 64.81 3.96
C GLN A 666 0.26 65.15 4.84
N THR A 667 0.27 64.57 6.04
CA THR A 667 -0.75 64.80 7.07
C THR A 667 -0.70 66.20 7.67
N SER A 668 0.24 67.04 7.24
CA SER A 668 0.29 68.46 7.63
C SER A 668 0.95 69.33 6.55
N LEU A 669 0.61 70.62 6.55
CA LEU A 669 1.10 71.64 5.63
C LEU A 669 1.52 72.91 6.37
N THR A 670 2.37 73.71 5.75
CA THR A 670 2.86 74.96 6.32
C THR A 670 2.16 76.17 5.71
N LEU A 671 1.36 76.86 6.51
CA LEU A 671 0.94 78.23 6.23
C LEU A 671 2.10 79.19 6.46
N THR A 672 2.27 80.19 5.60
CA THR A 672 3.35 81.19 5.70
C THR A 672 2.78 82.59 5.63
N ALA A 673 2.95 83.35 6.69
CA ALA A 673 2.69 84.79 6.73
C ALA A 673 3.86 85.57 6.13
N SER A 674 3.65 86.82 5.71
CA SER A 674 4.77 87.67 5.26
C SER A 674 5.83 87.83 6.37
N PRO A 675 7.12 87.56 6.10
CA PRO A 675 8.19 87.69 7.09
C PRO A 675 8.46 89.16 7.43
N GLY A 676 9.04 89.40 8.62
CA GLY A 676 9.46 90.74 9.08
C GLY A 676 9.09 91.04 10.53
N GLU A 677 8.12 90.31 11.09
CA GLU A 677 7.57 90.54 12.43
C GLU A 677 8.16 89.54 13.46
N GLN A 678 8.01 89.80 14.76
CA GLN A 678 8.63 89.03 15.86
C GLN A 678 7.90 87.74 16.22
N SER A 679 6.58 87.79 16.29
CA SER A 679 5.76 86.64 16.66
C SER A 679 4.47 86.64 15.86
N TYR A 680 4.03 85.46 15.47
CA TYR A 680 2.82 85.27 14.70
C TYR A 680 1.96 84.26 15.45
N ARG A 681 0.66 84.54 15.55
CA ARG A 681 -0.32 83.69 16.22
C ARG A 681 -1.38 83.29 15.22
N PHE A 682 -1.28 82.05 14.77
CA PHE A 682 -2.20 81.46 13.82
C PHE A 682 -3.42 80.89 14.54
N SER A 683 -4.55 80.82 13.83
CA SER A 683 -5.83 80.31 14.33
C SER A 683 -6.61 79.63 13.20
N GLY A 684 -7.43 78.64 13.51
CA GLY A 684 -8.25 77.90 12.55
C GLY A 684 -8.55 76.46 13.02
N PRO A 685 -9.13 75.61 12.15
CA PRO A 685 -9.65 74.29 12.52
C PRO A 685 -8.69 73.38 13.29
N SER A 686 -7.42 73.31 12.88
CA SER A 686 -6.38 72.59 13.62
C SER A 686 -4.97 73.09 13.30
N VAL A 687 -4.46 74.00 14.12
CA VAL A 687 -3.05 74.43 14.12
C VAL A 687 -2.27 73.47 15.03
N VAL A 688 -1.43 72.62 14.42
CA VAL A 688 -0.64 71.59 15.12
C VAL A 688 0.54 72.21 15.83
N SER A 689 1.22 73.11 15.14
CA SER A 689 2.31 73.91 15.69
C SER A 689 2.47 75.20 14.89
N GLN A 690 3.20 76.16 15.43
CA GLN A 690 3.56 77.38 14.74
C GLN A 690 4.97 77.80 15.11
N SER A 691 5.69 78.37 14.15
CA SER A 691 7.10 78.75 14.28
C SER A 691 7.39 79.96 13.39
N GLY A 692 7.87 81.05 14.00
CA GLY A 692 8.11 82.31 13.29
C GLY A 692 6.87 82.78 12.52
N ASN A 693 7.08 83.19 11.27
CA ASN A 693 6.02 83.56 10.33
C ASN A 693 5.30 82.36 9.70
N THR A 694 5.31 81.18 10.30
CA THR A 694 4.69 79.97 9.72
C THR A 694 3.88 79.15 10.72
N ALA A 695 2.91 78.39 10.23
CA ALA A 695 2.14 77.44 11.03
C ALA A 695 1.90 76.11 10.32
N LEU A 696 2.15 75.03 11.02
CA LEU A 696 1.87 73.67 10.60
C LEU A 696 0.41 73.33 10.94
N VAL A 697 -0.39 72.97 9.94
CA VAL A 697 -1.82 72.66 10.06
C VAL A 697 -2.11 71.27 9.48
N ASN A 698 -3.02 70.50 10.09
CA ASN A 698 -3.34 69.12 9.68
C ASN A 698 -4.82 68.86 9.35
N ALA A 699 -5.66 69.89 9.36
CA ALA A 699 -7.07 69.78 8.96
C ALA A 699 -7.40 70.76 7.82
N PRO A 700 -8.22 70.37 6.83
CA PRO A 700 -8.71 71.29 5.80
C PRO A 700 -9.65 72.35 6.40
N GLY A 701 -9.71 73.53 5.76
CA GLY A 701 -10.52 74.67 6.19
C GLY A 701 -9.76 75.99 6.20
N THR A 702 -10.37 77.04 6.75
CA THR A 702 -9.85 78.42 6.72
C THR A 702 -9.11 78.80 8.00
N TYR A 703 -7.94 79.42 7.85
CA TYR A 703 -7.01 79.80 8.91
C TYR A 703 -6.65 81.29 8.85
N SER A 704 -6.29 81.88 9.98
CA SER A 704 -5.83 83.27 10.12
C SER A 704 -4.51 83.37 10.86
N VAL A 705 -3.86 84.55 10.80
CA VAL A 705 -2.62 84.88 11.52
C VAL A 705 -2.65 86.30 12.06
N THR A 706 -2.38 86.46 13.36
CA THR A 706 -2.10 87.73 14.02
C THR A 706 -0.58 87.89 14.15
N SER A 707 0.00 88.85 13.45
CA SER A 707 1.43 89.17 13.50
C SER A 707 1.69 90.26 14.54
N THR A 708 2.83 90.14 15.21
CA THR A 708 3.34 91.03 16.26
C THR A 708 4.76 91.39 15.86
N ASN A 709 5.13 92.66 15.69
CA ASN A 709 6.51 93.02 15.32
C ASN A 709 7.50 92.98 16.50
N ALA A 710 8.76 93.39 16.27
CA ALA A 710 9.97 93.29 17.13
C ALA A 710 9.91 93.85 18.58
N SER A 711 8.72 94.03 19.17
CA SER A 711 8.34 95.39 19.55
C SER A 711 7.43 95.54 20.79
N GLY A 712 6.46 94.69 21.13
CA GLY A 712 5.71 93.78 20.27
C GLY A 712 4.25 94.22 20.12
N CYS A 713 3.92 94.84 18.98
CA CYS A 713 2.60 95.45 18.71
C CYS A 713 1.93 94.68 17.54
N VAL A 714 0.58 94.64 17.40
CA VAL A 714 -0.15 93.55 16.69
C VAL A 714 -1.06 93.94 15.48
N SER A 715 -1.30 93.02 14.53
CA SER A 715 -2.22 93.12 13.34
C SER A 715 -2.58 91.73 12.73
N THR A 716 -3.65 91.52 11.91
CA THR A 716 -4.19 90.17 11.54
C THR A 716 -4.69 89.96 10.08
N THR A 717 -4.57 88.75 9.48
CA THR A 717 -5.04 88.35 8.10
C THR A 717 -5.39 86.83 7.93
N SER A 718 -5.86 86.30 6.76
CA SER A 718 -6.36 84.89 6.59
C SER A 718 -6.21 84.17 5.19
N THR A 719 -6.35 82.82 5.14
CA THR A 719 -6.30 81.94 3.92
C THR A 719 -6.99 80.55 4.11
N THR A 720 -7.09 79.66 3.09
CA THR A 720 -7.80 78.34 3.15
C THR A 720 -6.95 77.14 2.68
N VAL A 721 -7.19 75.95 3.25
CA VAL A 721 -6.47 74.67 3.03
C VAL A 721 -7.41 73.54 2.58
N PHE A 722 -6.97 72.71 1.63
CA PHE A 722 -7.70 71.56 1.05
C PHE A 722 -7.10 70.19 1.44
N SER A 723 -7.78 69.08 1.12
CA SER A 723 -7.31 67.70 1.37
C SER A 723 -7.66 66.71 0.23
N ASN A 724 -6.75 65.79 -0.07
CA ASN A 724 -6.82 64.73 -1.10
C ASN A 724 -6.62 63.31 -0.50
N THR A 725 -7.33 62.99 0.59
CA THR A 725 -7.28 61.67 1.24
C THR A 725 -8.31 60.70 0.66
N ALA A 726 -7.91 59.93 -0.36
CA ALA A 726 -8.77 58.91 -0.98
C ALA A 726 -8.58 57.53 -0.35
N VAL A 727 -9.63 56.70 -0.36
CA VAL A 727 -9.56 55.28 0.03
C VAL A 727 -8.96 54.47 -1.11
N ILE A 728 -7.98 53.61 -0.80
CA ILE A 728 -7.37 52.68 -1.74
C ILE A 728 -8.01 51.31 -1.59
N THR A 729 -8.53 50.75 -2.67
CA THR A 729 -9.05 49.38 -2.74
C THR A 729 -8.04 48.48 -3.40
N MET A 730 -7.71 47.37 -2.75
CA MET A 730 -6.73 46.38 -3.20
C MET A 730 -7.45 45.16 -3.82
N ASN A 731 -7.01 44.73 -5.00
CA ASN A 731 -7.58 43.61 -5.74
C ASN A 731 -6.54 42.50 -5.92
N ASN A 732 -6.89 41.29 -5.50
CA ASN A 732 -6.06 40.11 -5.67
C ASN A 732 -6.16 39.57 -7.11
N PRO A 733 -5.08 39.00 -7.67
CA PRO A 733 -5.13 38.29 -8.95
C PRO A 733 -6.00 37.02 -8.83
N PRO A 734 -6.63 36.55 -9.92
CA PRO A 734 -7.55 35.40 -9.89
C PRO A 734 -6.84 34.06 -9.67
N THR A 735 -5.58 33.93 -10.09
CA THR A 735 -4.84 32.66 -10.03
C THR A 735 -4.19 32.48 -8.66
N SER A 736 -4.83 31.73 -7.77
CA SER A 736 -4.38 31.47 -6.39
C SER A 736 -3.58 30.17 -6.21
N THR A 737 -3.11 29.56 -7.30
CA THR A 737 -2.36 28.30 -7.30
C THR A 737 -1.03 28.42 -8.05
N ALA A 738 0.01 27.81 -7.50
CA ALA A 738 1.34 27.69 -8.11
C ALA A 738 1.84 26.24 -8.03
N THR A 739 2.91 25.93 -8.78
CA THR A 739 3.57 24.63 -8.78
C THR A 739 4.98 24.76 -8.22
N LEU A 740 5.34 23.86 -7.30
CA LEU A 740 6.69 23.76 -6.74
C LEU A 740 7.73 23.64 -7.87
N ASN A 741 8.79 24.46 -7.77
CA ASN A 741 9.88 24.58 -8.74
C ASN A 741 9.49 25.09 -10.15
N ALA A 742 8.25 25.53 -10.38
CA ALA A 742 7.84 26.18 -11.62
C ALA A 742 7.87 27.72 -11.50
N PRO A 743 8.14 28.48 -12.58
CA PRO A 743 8.05 29.93 -12.55
C PRO A 743 6.58 30.37 -12.31
N PHE A 744 6.38 31.23 -11.32
CA PHE A 744 5.10 31.85 -10.99
C PHE A 744 5.21 33.37 -11.16
N SER A 745 4.16 34.00 -11.67
CA SER A 745 4.11 35.43 -11.93
C SER A 745 2.66 35.91 -11.96
N GLN A 746 2.26 36.71 -10.98
CA GLN A 746 0.92 37.32 -10.89
C GLN A 746 1.04 38.76 -10.39
N THR A 747 0.17 39.65 -10.88
CA THR A 747 0.21 41.08 -10.53
C THR A 747 -0.97 41.45 -9.64
N LEU A 748 -0.67 41.93 -8.44
CA LEU A 748 -1.64 42.58 -7.55
C LEU A 748 -1.94 43.99 -8.06
N THR A 749 -3.18 44.44 -7.93
CA THR A 749 -3.60 45.75 -8.43
C THR A 749 -4.35 46.55 -7.36
N ALA A 750 -4.35 47.87 -7.52
CA ALA A 750 -5.04 48.80 -6.63
C ALA A 750 -5.88 49.79 -7.45
N THR A 751 -6.98 50.27 -6.87
CA THR A 751 -7.87 51.29 -7.45
C THR A 751 -8.27 52.33 -6.41
N GLY A 752 -8.59 53.55 -6.86
CA GLY A 752 -8.79 54.72 -5.99
C GLY A 752 -7.46 55.41 -5.65
N GLY A 753 -7.49 56.70 -5.30
CA GLY A 753 -6.26 57.49 -5.07
C GLY A 753 -5.49 57.85 -6.34
N ALA A 754 -4.21 58.20 -6.17
CA ALA A 754 -3.33 58.72 -7.22
C ALA A 754 -2.21 57.74 -7.61
N THR A 755 -2.09 57.47 -8.90
CA THR A 755 -1.02 56.63 -9.46
C THR A 755 0.36 57.34 -9.42
N PRO A 756 1.49 56.60 -9.34
CA PRO A 756 1.62 55.14 -9.25
C PRO A 756 1.31 54.57 -7.87
N TYR A 757 1.08 53.25 -7.80
CA TYR A 757 0.93 52.51 -6.55
C TYR A 757 2.20 51.73 -6.20
N PHE A 758 2.50 51.65 -4.91
CA PHE A 758 3.59 50.91 -4.30
C PHE A 758 3.05 49.78 -3.42
N TYR A 759 3.58 48.58 -3.56
CA TYR A 759 3.06 47.37 -2.91
C TYR A 759 4.04 46.79 -1.89
N SER A 760 3.51 46.28 -0.78
CA SER A 760 4.29 45.69 0.32
C SER A 760 3.49 44.60 1.02
N LEU A 761 4.18 43.58 1.57
CA LEU A 761 3.55 42.55 2.39
C LEU A 761 3.16 43.16 3.75
N ALA A 762 1.89 43.04 4.14
CA ALA A 762 1.37 43.56 5.41
C ALA A 762 1.33 42.50 6.51
N SER A 763 0.96 41.26 6.16
CA SER A 763 1.01 40.09 7.05
C SER A 763 1.02 38.78 6.24
N GLY A 764 1.35 37.69 6.93
CA GLY A 764 1.64 36.39 6.32
C GLY A 764 3.10 36.26 5.90
N SER A 765 3.42 35.21 5.15
CA SER A 765 4.73 34.97 4.56
C SER A 765 4.58 34.55 3.08
N LEU A 766 5.58 34.88 2.27
CA LEU A 766 5.67 34.34 0.91
C LEU A 766 6.21 32.90 0.97
N PRO A 767 5.83 32.02 0.03
CA PRO A 767 6.58 30.78 -0.20
C PRO A 767 8.05 31.10 -0.48
N ALA A 768 8.96 30.29 0.07
CA ALA A 768 10.38 30.41 -0.23
C ALA A 768 10.60 30.41 -1.76
N GLY A 769 11.41 31.33 -2.28
CA GLY A 769 11.66 31.48 -3.71
C GLY A 769 10.67 32.37 -4.48
N LEU A 770 9.59 32.86 -3.85
CA LEU A 770 8.79 33.98 -4.39
C LEU A 770 9.17 35.31 -3.75
N SER A 771 8.98 36.39 -4.52
CA SER A 771 9.18 37.77 -4.10
C SER A 771 8.02 38.66 -4.54
N LEU A 772 7.68 39.67 -3.73
CA LEU A 772 6.75 40.73 -4.11
C LEU A 772 7.56 41.99 -4.41
N THR A 773 7.46 42.48 -5.64
CA THR A 773 8.10 43.73 -6.06
C THR A 773 7.28 44.96 -5.63
N PRO A 774 7.91 46.14 -5.48
CA PRO A 774 7.20 47.38 -5.17
C PRO A 774 6.14 47.79 -6.21
N SER A 775 6.18 47.27 -7.44
CA SER A 775 5.18 47.52 -8.49
C SER A 775 4.01 46.52 -8.50
N GLY A 776 3.93 45.61 -7.52
CA GLY A 776 2.80 44.69 -7.34
C GLY A 776 2.96 43.34 -8.02
N LEU A 777 4.08 43.10 -8.72
CA LEU A 777 4.38 41.79 -9.30
C LEU A 777 4.86 40.83 -8.20
N LEU A 778 4.05 39.81 -7.91
CA LEU A 778 4.40 38.64 -7.11
C LEU A 778 4.96 37.58 -8.06
N SER A 779 6.27 37.34 -8.00
CA SER A 779 6.96 36.45 -8.94
C SER A 779 8.19 35.75 -8.37
N GLY A 780 8.58 34.66 -9.02
CA GLY A 780 9.74 33.84 -8.66
C GLY A 780 9.49 32.37 -8.98
N THR A 781 10.21 31.48 -8.29
CA THR A 781 10.07 30.03 -8.41
C THR A 781 9.92 29.47 -7.00
N PRO A 782 8.73 29.00 -6.57
CA PRO A 782 8.52 28.59 -5.19
C PRO A 782 9.24 27.26 -4.93
N THR A 783 10.06 27.22 -3.89
CA THR A 783 10.84 26.03 -3.45
C THR A 783 10.23 25.36 -2.22
N GLN A 784 9.07 25.84 -1.75
CA GLN A 784 8.33 25.27 -0.62
C GLN A 784 6.86 25.07 -1.00
N ALA A 785 6.36 23.85 -0.85
CA ALA A 785 4.96 23.51 -1.06
C ALA A 785 4.13 23.82 0.20
N GLY A 786 2.84 24.13 0.04
CA GLY A 786 1.94 24.47 1.13
C GLY A 786 0.92 25.54 0.75
N SER A 787 0.08 25.92 1.71
CA SER A 787 -0.89 27.02 1.57
C SER A 787 -0.38 28.24 2.32
N PHE A 788 -0.19 29.35 1.61
CA PHE A 788 0.41 30.58 2.10
C PHE A 788 -0.61 31.71 2.05
N THR A 789 -1.19 32.04 3.20
CA THR A 789 -2.11 33.17 3.35
C THR A 789 -1.32 34.45 3.56
N LEU A 790 -1.45 35.39 2.63
CA LEU A 790 -0.78 36.68 2.66
C LEU A 790 -1.77 37.85 2.50
N VAL A 791 -1.45 38.98 3.12
CA VAL A 791 -2.21 40.24 2.98
C VAL A 791 -1.27 41.30 2.42
N VAL A 792 -1.65 41.93 1.32
CA VAL A 792 -0.84 42.96 0.65
C VAL A 792 -1.39 44.35 0.95
N ARG A 793 -0.49 45.27 1.28
CA ARG A 793 -0.74 46.70 1.38
C ARG A 793 -0.35 47.38 0.07
N GLY A 794 -1.30 48.09 -0.54
CA GLY A 794 -1.03 49.04 -1.62
C GLY A 794 -1.05 50.46 -1.09
N GLN A 795 -0.08 51.28 -1.49
CA GLN A 795 0.04 52.69 -1.14
C GLN A 795 0.12 53.54 -2.41
N ASP A 796 -0.64 54.63 -2.48
CA ASP A 796 -0.69 55.53 -3.64
C ASP A 796 0.41 56.61 -3.59
N ALA A 797 0.54 57.40 -4.66
CA ALA A 797 1.53 58.49 -4.74
C ALA A 797 1.32 59.60 -3.70
N ASN A 798 0.12 59.73 -3.15
CA ASN A 798 -0.25 60.65 -2.08
C ASN A 798 -0.05 60.03 -0.67
N GLY A 799 0.53 58.83 -0.59
CA GLY A 799 0.80 58.10 0.64
C GLY A 799 -0.42 57.42 1.28
N CYS A 800 -1.60 57.48 0.67
CA CYS A 800 -2.81 56.80 1.13
C CYS A 800 -2.67 55.30 0.89
N PHE A 801 -3.15 54.46 1.81
CA PHE A 801 -2.97 53.01 1.70
C PHE A 801 -4.23 52.23 2.04
N GLY A 802 -4.32 51.03 1.47
CA GLY A 802 -5.36 50.05 1.74
C GLY A 802 -4.76 48.67 1.94
N LEU A 803 -5.44 47.83 2.72
CA LEU A 803 -5.12 46.40 2.86
C LEU A 803 -6.03 45.60 1.93
N GLY A 804 -5.45 44.64 1.21
CA GLY A 804 -6.22 43.68 0.42
C GLY A 804 -6.95 42.65 1.27
N PRO A 805 -7.96 41.97 0.70
CA PRO A 805 -8.47 40.74 1.29
C PRO A 805 -7.37 39.68 1.31
N ALA A 806 -7.48 38.71 2.22
CA ALA A 806 -6.52 37.62 2.32
C ALA A 806 -6.37 36.87 0.98
N TYR A 807 -5.13 36.75 0.50
CA TYR A 807 -4.78 35.97 -0.68
C TYR A 807 -4.17 34.65 -0.23
N VAL A 808 -4.84 33.54 -0.54
CA VAL A 808 -4.40 32.19 -0.16
C VAL A 808 -3.70 31.56 -1.35
N LEU A 809 -2.37 31.70 -1.43
CA LEU A 809 -1.58 31.10 -2.50
C LEU A 809 -1.24 29.66 -2.14
N THR A 810 -1.79 28.70 -2.88
CA THR A 810 -1.47 27.28 -2.71
C THR A 810 -0.36 26.87 -3.67
N VAL A 811 0.83 26.58 -3.13
CA VAL A 811 1.92 25.95 -3.88
C VAL A 811 1.76 24.45 -3.79
N ASN A 812 1.30 23.85 -4.88
CA ASN A 812 1.19 22.40 -5.02
C ASN A 812 2.60 21.80 -5.16
N ALA A 813 2.88 20.74 -4.38
CA ALA A 813 4.10 19.96 -4.57
C ALA A 813 4.09 19.30 -5.95
N THR A 814 5.26 19.18 -6.58
CA THR A 814 5.40 18.46 -7.86
C THR A 814 4.93 17.02 -7.67
N ALA A 815 4.14 16.50 -8.60
CA ALA A 815 3.75 15.09 -8.63
C ALA A 815 5.00 14.20 -8.58
N VAL A 816 4.95 13.12 -7.78
CA VAL A 816 6.06 12.17 -7.63
C VAL A 816 5.56 10.77 -7.97
N ILE A 817 6.33 10.07 -8.79
CA ILE A 817 6.16 8.64 -9.04
C ILE A 817 7.35 7.94 -8.38
N SER A 818 7.10 7.10 -7.37
CA SER A 818 8.13 6.33 -6.66
C SER A 818 7.85 4.84 -6.76
N GLY A 819 8.91 4.03 -6.81
CA GLY A 819 8.79 2.58 -6.95
C GLY A 819 8.17 2.11 -8.28
N PHE A 820 8.23 2.91 -9.35
CA PHE A 820 7.75 2.48 -10.67
C PHE A 820 8.58 1.30 -11.16
N THR A 821 7.97 0.12 -11.12
CA THR A 821 8.63 -1.16 -11.37
C THR A 821 7.70 -2.07 -12.15
N SER A 822 8.31 -2.87 -13.02
CA SER A 822 7.69 -4.05 -13.63
C SER A 822 7.73 -5.20 -12.63
N LEU A 823 6.65 -5.97 -12.53
CA LEU A 823 6.66 -7.21 -11.76
C LEU A 823 7.42 -8.32 -12.50
N GLU A 824 7.34 -8.31 -13.84
CA GLU A 824 8.04 -9.23 -14.74
C GLU A 824 9.21 -8.51 -15.44
N ASN A 825 10.45 -8.82 -15.05
CA ASN A 825 11.65 -8.19 -15.62
C ASN A 825 12.07 -8.75 -16.99
N THR A 826 11.53 -9.93 -17.35
CA THR A 826 11.76 -10.59 -18.64
C THR A 826 10.49 -11.32 -19.08
N VAL A 827 10.00 -11.05 -20.29
CA VAL A 827 8.77 -11.65 -20.85
C VAL A 827 8.93 -11.99 -22.34
N CYS A 828 7.92 -12.62 -22.95
CA CYS A 828 7.89 -12.89 -24.39
C CYS A 828 7.15 -11.80 -25.16
N VAL A 829 7.40 -11.66 -26.47
CA VAL A 829 6.59 -10.78 -27.33
C VAL A 829 5.11 -11.20 -27.25
N GLY A 830 4.23 -10.23 -27.00
CA GLY A 830 2.79 -10.46 -26.84
C GLY A 830 2.34 -10.79 -25.41
N SER A 831 3.25 -10.96 -24.45
CA SER A 831 2.88 -11.11 -23.03
C SER A 831 2.47 -9.76 -22.42
N PRO A 832 1.45 -9.72 -21.53
CA PRO A 832 1.21 -8.57 -20.67
C PRO A 832 2.35 -8.43 -19.65
N VAL A 833 2.74 -7.19 -19.38
CA VAL A 833 3.66 -6.82 -18.29
C VAL A 833 2.90 -5.98 -17.28
N THR A 834 3.00 -6.32 -16.00
CA THR A 834 2.39 -5.65 -14.86
C THR A 834 3.31 -4.57 -14.34
N PHE A 835 2.81 -3.35 -14.21
CA PHE A 835 3.55 -2.22 -13.65
C PHE A 835 2.86 -1.69 -12.42
N THR A 836 3.64 -1.49 -11.34
CA THR A 836 3.17 -0.84 -10.12
C THR A 836 3.95 0.43 -9.84
N ALA A 837 3.32 1.40 -9.19
CA ALA A 837 3.99 2.58 -8.64
C ALA A 837 3.19 3.20 -7.49
N THR A 838 3.89 3.88 -6.58
CA THR A 838 3.28 4.81 -5.64
C THR A 838 3.28 6.20 -6.27
N VAL A 839 2.11 6.83 -6.31
CA VAL A 839 1.93 8.19 -6.84
C VAL A 839 1.67 9.13 -5.67
N GLY A 840 2.59 10.06 -5.44
CA GLY A 840 2.52 11.07 -4.39
C GLY A 840 2.27 12.48 -4.93
N ASN A 841 1.94 13.39 -4.02
CA ASN A 841 1.77 14.83 -4.26
C ASN A 841 0.66 15.23 -5.27
N VAL A 842 -0.28 14.33 -5.57
CA VAL A 842 -1.48 14.62 -6.36
C VAL A 842 -2.74 14.32 -5.56
N THR A 843 -3.76 15.16 -5.70
CA THR A 843 -5.09 14.88 -5.15
C THR A 843 -5.79 13.88 -6.08
N ALA A 844 -6.34 12.81 -5.50
CA ALA A 844 -7.12 11.83 -6.25
C ALA A 844 -8.50 12.40 -6.66
N PRO A 845 -9.06 12.01 -7.82
CA PRO A 845 -8.49 11.10 -8.82
C PRO A 845 -7.41 11.78 -9.69
N TYR A 846 -6.42 11.01 -10.14
CA TYR A 846 -5.43 11.45 -11.12
C TYR A 846 -5.54 10.64 -12.42
N THR A 847 -5.11 11.24 -13.53
CA THR A 847 -5.00 10.58 -14.84
C THR A 847 -3.62 9.94 -15.00
N TYR A 848 -3.53 8.88 -15.80
CA TYR A 848 -2.26 8.25 -16.16
C TYR A 848 -2.20 7.90 -17.65
N THR A 849 -0.98 7.76 -18.15
CA THR A 849 -0.62 7.23 -19.47
C THR A 849 0.58 6.30 -19.28
N LEU A 850 0.42 5.01 -19.59
CA LEU A 850 1.49 4.02 -19.59
C LEU A 850 1.77 3.61 -21.04
N THR A 851 3.02 3.74 -21.50
CA THR A 851 3.40 3.46 -22.89
C THR A 851 4.80 2.85 -23.02
N ASN A 852 5.02 2.01 -24.04
CA ASN A 852 6.35 1.60 -24.50
C ASN A 852 6.72 2.23 -25.87
N GLY A 853 6.01 3.29 -26.28
CA GLY A 853 6.19 3.97 -27.57
C GLY A 853 5.45 3.33 -28.75
N THR A 854 5.01 2.07 -28.64
CA THR A 854 4.18 1.39 -29.67
C THR A 854 2.78 1.02 -29.18
N SER A 855 2.64 0.70 -27.90
CA SER A 855 1.38 0.43 -27.20
C SER A 855 1.19 1.46 -26.09
N THR A 856 -0.05 1.86 -25.84
CA THR A 856 -0.38 2.89 -24.82
C THR A 856 -1.72 2.59 -24.15
N THR A 857 -1.75 2.68 -22.82
CA THR A 857 -2.97 2.59 -22.00
C THR A 857 -3.12 3.87 -21.16
N THR A 858 -4.33 4.43 -21.14
CA THR A 858 -4.66 5.65 -20.38
C THR A 858 -5.88 5.44 -19.50
N GLY A 859 -5.94 6.06 -18.34
CA GLY A 859 -7.09 5.98 -17.45
C GLY A 859 -7.02 6.94 -16.26
N THR A 860 -7.95 6.78 -15.32
CA THR A 860 -8.03 7.53 -14.06
C THR A 860 -8.06 6.57 -12.88
N THR A 861 -7.38 6.90 -11.78
CA THR A 861 -7.43 6.08 -10.56
C THR A 861 -7.39 6.95 -9.29
N SER A 862 -7.79 6.34 -8.17
CA SER A 862 -7.85 6.94 -6.83
C SER A 862 -7.17 6.02 -5.81
N GLY A 863 -5.86 5.79 -6.00
CA GLY A 863 -5.07 4.88 -5.17
C GLY A 863 -3.64 4.73 -5.69
N GLY A 864 -2.96 3.65 -5.29
CA GLY A 864 -1.70 3.22 -5.91
C GLY A 864 -1.90 2.86 -7.39
N PHE A 865 -0.86 3.02 -8.19
CA PHE A 865 -0.89 2.65 -9.61
C PHE A 865 -0.57 1.17 -9.77
N SER A 866 -1.42 0.44 -10.49
CA SER A 866 -1.21 -0.96 -10.87
C SER A 866 -1.93 -1.26 -12.19
N GLN A 867 -1.20 -1.33 -13.30
CA GLN A 867 -1.78 -1.55 -14.64
C GLN A 867 -0.89 -2.47 -15.48
N HIS A 868 -1.49 -3.11 -16.49
CA HIS A 868 -0.77 -3.95 -17.45
C HIS A 868 -0.59 -3.24 -18.80
N LEU A 869 0.52 -3.53 -19.50
CA LEU A 869 0.71 -3.18 -20.91
C LEU A 869 1.38 -4.35 -21.65
N THR A 870 0.90 -4.68 -22.85
CA THR A 870 1.46 -5.78 -23.66
C THR A 870 2.81 -5.40 -24.27
N ALA A 871 3.79 -6.28 -24.10
CA ALA A 871 5.12 -6.14 -24.68
C ALA A 871 5.11 -6.38 -26.20
N THR A 872 5.66 -5.44 -26.99
CA THR A 872 5.57 -5.45 -28.47
C THR A 872 6.94 -5.28 -29.14
N GLY A 873 7.34 -6.21 -30.00
CA GLY A 873 8.73 -6.32 -30.49
C GLY A 873 9.65 -7.05 -29.49
N SER A 874 10.95 -7.19 -29.82
CA SER A 874 11.93 -7.89 -28.97
C SER A 874 13.17 -7.03 -28.67
N GLY A 875 13.90 -7.39 -27.61
CA GLY A 875 14.98 -6.60 -27.01
C GLY A 875 14.57 -5.93 -25.68
N ALA A 876 15.47 -5.15 -25.10
CA ALA A 876 15.14 -4.34 -23.93
C ALA A 876 14.20 -3.19 -24.33
N GLN A 877 13.01 -3.15 -23.75
CA GLN A 877 12.01 -2.10 -24.00
C GLN A 877 11.89 -1.18 -22.79
N SER A 878 11.86 0.12 -23.05
CA SER A 878 11.59 1.14 -22.04
C SER A 878 10.09 1.41 -21.96
N PHE A 879 9.53 1.24 -20.77
CA PHE A 879 8.15 1.58 -20.45
C PHE A 879 8.15 2.88 -19.67
N THR A 880 7.20 3.76 -20.00
CA THR A 880 7.09 5.12 -19.49
C THR A 880 5.71 5.30 -18.88
N LEU A 881 5.64 5.56 -17.57
CA LEU A 881 4.44 5.99 -16.88
C LEU A 881 4.48 7.50 -16.74
N THR A 882 3.49 8.18 -17.31
CA THR A 882 3.22 9.60 -17.08
C THR A 882 1.91 9.74 -16.30
N VAL A 883 1.94 10.49 -15.20
CA VAL A 883 0.77 10.82 -14.38
C VAL A 883 0.46 12.30 -14.53
N SER A 884 -0.83 12.65 -14.59
CA SER A 884 -1.31 14.03 -14.67
C SER A 884 -2.48 14.31 -13.70
N SER A 885 -2.42 15.44 -12.98
CA SER A 885 -3.53 15.98 -12.20
C SER A 885 -3.53 17.51 -12.29
N GLY A 886 -4.46 18.07 -13.07
CA GLY A 886 -4.43 19.47 -13.49
C GLY A 886 -3.16 19.77 -14.31
N GLU A 887 -2.40 20.79 -13.91
CA GLU A 887 -1.12 21.14 -14.53
C GLU A 887 0.08 20.33 -13.97
N GLN A 888 -0.11 19.51 -12.93
CA GLN A 888 0.97 18.64 -12.43
C GLN A 888 1.18 17.47 -13.38
N VAL A 889 2.43 17.27 -13.83
CA VAL A 889 2.84 16.11 -14.61
C VAL A 889 4.08 15.49 -13.99
N ALA A 890 4.09 14.17 -13.82
CA ALA A 890 5.28 13.40 -13.46
C ALA A 890 5.47 12.24 -14.43
N THR A 891 6.73 11.88 -14.70
CA THR A 891 7.06 10.74 -15.57
C THR A 891 8.14 9.88 -14.91
N ALA A 892 7.98 8.57 -14.98
CA ALA A 892 8.97 7.58 -14.58
C ALA A 892 9.15 6.52 -15.67
N THR A 893 10.35 5.94 -15.76
CA THR A 893 10.67 4.89 -16.71
C THR A 893 11.20 3.64 -16.01
N THR A 894 10.88 2.47 -16.57
CA THR A 894 11.48 1.18 -16.22
C THR A 894 11.71 0.37 -17.49
N SER A 895 12.58 -0.63 -17.45
CA SER A 895 12.93 -1.45 -18.61
C SER A 895 12.62 -2.93 -18.39
N VAL A 896 11.99 -3.56 -19.37
CA VAL A 896 11.74 -5.02 -19.38
C VAL A 896 12.42 -5.65 -20.60
N THR A 897 13.04 -6.80 -20.39
CA THR A 897 13.68 -7.55 -21.47
C THR A 897 12.64 -8.42 -22.18
N VAL A 898 12.30 -8.07 -23.42
CA VAL A 898 11.28 -8.77 -24.19
C VAL A 898 11.96 -9.75 -25.15
N MET A 899 11.84 -11.03 -24.87
CA MET A 899 12.45 -12.10 -25.64
C MET A 899 11.62 -12.39 -26.90
N PRO A 900 12.26 -12.62 -28.07
CA PRO A 900 11.55 -12.96 -29.30
C PRO A 900 10.79 -14.28 -29.13
N THR A 901 9.56 -14.34 -29.61
CA THR A 901 8.87 -15.62 -29.77
C THR A 901 9.57 -16.44 -30.86
N PRO A 902 9.96 -17.70 -30.60
CA PRO A 902 10.57 -18.52 -31.62
C PRO A 902 9.57 -18.80 -32.76
N PRO A 903 10.05 -18.95 -34.01
CA PRO A 903 9.18 -19.24 -35.15
C PRO A 903 8.42 -20.55 -34.94
N THR A 904 7.16 -20.57 -35.40
CA THR A 904 6.34 -21.78 -35.46
C THR A 904 7.08 -22.86 -36.25
N PRO A 905 7.32 -24.07 -35.69
CA PRO A 905 7.99 -25.13 -36.41
C PRO A 905 7.14 -25.63 -37.59
N THR A 906 7.72 -26.45 -38.45
CA THR A 906 7.04 -27.10 -39.58
C THR A 906 7.12 -28.60 -39.43
N ILE A 907 6.04 -29.32 -39.76
CA ILE A 907 5.97 -30.78 -39.68
C ILE A 907 5.84 -31.34 -41.11
N ALA A 908 6.76 -32.21 -41.52
CA ALA A 908 6.84 -32.79 -42.87
C ALA A 908 7.12 -34.31 -42.82
N THR A 909 7.07 -35.01 -43.95
CA THR A 909 7.40 -36.46 -44.02
C THR A 909 8.84 -36.70 -44.46
N GLN A 910 9.35 -37.92 -44.22
CA GLN A 910 10.72 -38.33 -44.58
C GLN A 910 10.97 -38.52 -46.11
N SER A 911 10.16 -37.91 -46.99
CA SER A 911 10.38 -37.92 -48.44
C SER A 911 10.06 -36.58 -49.13
N GLY A 912 10.70 -35.50 -48.67
CA GLY A 912 10.99 -34.29 -49.48
C GLY A 912 9.80 -33.44 -49.97
N GLN A 913 8.56 -33.80 -49.65
CA GLN A 913 7.36 -33.02 -50.00
C GLN A 913 7.15 -31.92 -48.96
N SER A 914 7.66 -30.71 -49.24
CA SER A 914 7.35 -29.51 -48.46
C SER A 914 5.97 -28.96 -48.83
N TYR A 915 5.04 -28.93 -47.88
CA TYR A 915 3.70 -28.36 -48.08
C TYR A 915 3.74 -26.82 -48.03
N PRO A 916 3.29 -26.11 -49.07
CA PRO A 916 3.08 -24.66 -48.99
C PRO A 916 1.70 -24.36 -48.39
N GLY A 917 1.66 -23.66 -47.25
CA GLY A 917 0.43 -23.04 -46.75
C GLY A 917 -0.51 -23.92 -45.91
N GLY A 918 -0.05 -24.40 -44.75
CA GLY A 918 -0.92 -24.57 -43.58
C GLY A 918 -2.01 -25.64 -43.62
N GLN A 919 -1.94 -26.63 -44.51
CA GLN A 919 -2.79 -27.83 -44.43
C GLN A 919 -1.98 -29.12 -44.27
N SER A 920 -2.63 -30.07 -43.59
CA SER A 920 -1.96 -30.96 -42.66
C SER A 920 -2.54 -32.36 -42.78
N ALA A 921 -2.36 -33.05 -43.92
CA ALA A 921 -2.95 -34.38 -44.15
C ALA A 921 -2.01 -35.31 -44.93
N LEU A 922 -1.58 -36.38 -44.27
CA LEU A 922 -0.89 -37.53 -44.85
C LEU A 922 -1.83 -38.74 -44.83
N THR A 923 -1.83 -39.59 -45.86
CA THR A 923 -2.59 -40.86 -45.86
C THR A 923 -1.65 -42.04 -46.05
N VAL A 924 -1.75 -43.05 -45.18
CA VAL A 924 -0.92 -44.27 -45.21
C VAL A 924 -1.78 -45.53 -45.02
N ALA A 925 -1.31 -46.68 -45.52
CA ALA A 925 -1.99 -47.95 -45.31
C ALA A 925 -1.72 -48.51 -43.91
N GLN A 926 -2.67 -49.28 -43.37
CA GLN A 926 -2.49 -50.01 -42.11
C GLN A 926 -1.34 -51.02 -42.25
N TYR A 927 -0.49 -51.12 -41.23
CA TYR A 927 0.73 -51.94 -41.21
C TYR A 927 1.77 -51.59 -42.28
N SER A 928 1.78 -50.36 -42.80
CA SER A 928 2.77 -49.88 -43.80
C SER A 928 4.23 -49.76 -43.30
N GLY A 929 4.53 -50.26 -42.10
CA GLY A 929 5.85 -50.19 -41.48
C GLY A 929 6.09 -48.85 -40.79
N THR A 930 7.37 -48.45 -40.73
CA THR A 930 7.83 -47.26 -40.03
C THR A 930 7.50 -45.99 -40.81
N VAL A 931 6.56 -45.19 -40.29
CA VAL A 931 6.23 -43.86 -40.80
C VAL A 931 6.70 -42.82 -39.79
N THR A 932 7.41 -41.79 -40.26
CA THR A 932 8.03 -40.76 -39.41
C THR A 932 7.70 -39.38 -39.95
N LEU A 933 7.24 -38.48 -39.08
CA LEU A 933 7.17 -37.04 -39.35
C LEU A 933 8.45 -36.36 -38.82
N LEU A 934 8.93 -35.34 -39.51
CA LEU A 934 10.08 -34.53 -39.14
C LEU A 934 9.63 -33.11 -38.80
N ILE A 935 10.15 -32.60 -37.68
CA ILE A 935 9.89 -31.26 -37.17
C ILE A 935 11.11 -30.38 -37.49
N ASN A 936 10.91 -29.34 -38.28
CA ASN A 936 11.96 -28.43 -38.77
C ASN A 936 11.66 -26.98 -38.38
N GLY A 937 12.67 -26.12 -38.41
CA GLY A 937 12.52 -24.68 -38.17
C GLY A 937 12.52 -24.24 -36.71
N CYS A 938 12.88 -25.13 -35.77
CA CYS A 938 13.11 -24.78 -34.36
C CYS A 938 14.60 -24.76 -34.05
N SER A 939 15.09 -23.64 -33.48
CA SER A 939 16.44 -23.47 -32.95
C SER A 939 16.55 -23.68 -31.43
N GLY A 940 15.43 -23.95 -30.76
CA GLY A 940 15.35 -24.30 -29.35
C GLY A 940 14.93 -25.76 -29.11
N THR A 941 14.34 -26.03 -27.95
CA THR A 941 13.77 -27.34 -27.61
C THR A 941 12.46 -27.54 -28.36
N ILE A 942 12.32 -28.63 -29.10
CA ILE A 942 11.04 -29.05 -29.66
C ILE A 942 10.24 -29.78 -28.57
N ASN A 943 8.93 -29.55 -28.54
CA ASN A 943 7.99 -30.39 -27.80
C ASN A 943 6.87 -30.79 -28.77
N TRP A 944 6.55 -32.08 -28.87
CA TRP A 944 5.48 -32.59 -29.71
C TRP A 944 4.55 -33.54 -28.97
N GLN A 945 3.31 -33.61 -29.44
CA GLN A 945 2.25 -34.47 -28.95
C GLN A 945 1.55 -35.18 -30.12
N GLY A 946 0.97 -36.34 -29.86
CA GLY A 946 0.24 -37.16 -30.81
C GLY A 946 -0.87 -37.97 -30.13
N PRO A 947 -1.51 -38.90 -30.87
CA PRO A 947 -2.62 -39.71 -30.35
C PRO A 947 -2.23 -40.53 -29.11
N ASN A 948 -3.24 -40.89 -28.31
CA ASN A 948 -3.11 -41.79 -27.17
C ASN A 948 -2.07 -41.36 -26.11
N GLY A 949 -1.83 -40.04 -25.97
CA GLY A 949 -0.85 -39.49 -25.02
C GLY A 949 0.61 -39.61 -25.46
N SER A 950 0.87 -40.02 -26.70
CA SER A 950 2.24 -40.01 -27.25
C SER A 950 2.78 -38.58 -27.28
N SER A 951 4.02 -38.40 -26.82
CA SER A 951 4.70 -37.11 -26.80
C SER A 951 6.21 -37.30 -26.82
N GLY A 952 6.96 -36.25 -27.13
CA GLY A 952 8.41 -36.27 -27.14
C GLY A 952 9.02 -34.91 -27.46
N SER A 953 10.36 -34.84 -27.42
CA SER A 953 11.14 -33.62 -27.70
C SER A 953 12.12 -33.78 -28.88
N THR A 954 12.04 -34.92 -29.57
CA THR A 954 12.83 -35.23 -30.76
C THR A 954 12.36 -34.43 -31.98
N THR A 955 13.27 -34.19 -32.93
CA THR A 955 12.93 -33.66 -34.27
C THR A 955 12.17 -34.66 -35.15
N SER A 956 11.88 -35.87 -34.64
CA SER A 956 11.14 -36.92 -35.34
C SER A 956 9.99 -37.47 -34.48
N ILE A 957 8.81 -37.57 -35.10
CA ILE A 957 7.59 -38.15 -34.52
C ILE A 957 7.35 -39.53 -35.17
N PRO A 958 7.37 -40.64 -34.42
CA PRO A 958 6.95 -41.94 -34.93
C PRO A 958 5.42 -42.00 -35.06
N VAL A 959 4.93 -42.46 -36.22
CA VAL A 959 3.50 -42.59 -36.51
C VAL A 959 3.08 -44.06 -36.39
N ALA A 960 2.12 -44.34 -35.51
CA ALA A 960 1.55 -45.69 -35.39
C ALA A 960 0.63 -46.02 -36.59
N THR A 961 0.96 -47.07 -37.34
CA THR A 961 0.19 -47.52 -38.52
C THR A 961 -0.66 -48.76 -38.25
N SER A 962 -0.74 -49.23 -37.00
CA SER A 962 -1.46 -50.46 -36.61
C SER A 962 -2.98 -50.29 -36.46
N ALA A 963 -3.46 -49.07 -36.18
CA ALA A 963 -4.88 -48.76 -36.04
C ALA A 963 -5.35 -47.85 -37.18
N THR A 964 -6.51 -48.15 -37.77
CA THR A 964 -7.13 -47.29 -38.80
C THR A 964 -7.83 -46.10 -38.17
N GLY A 965 -7.66 -44.90 -38.74
CA GLY A 965 -8.25 -43.67 -38.22
C GLY A 965 -7.53 -42.42 -38.69
N THR A 966 -8.04 -41.24 -38.30
CA THR A 966 -7.43 -39.93 -38.57
C THR A 966 -6.83 -39.40 -37.27
N PHE A 967 -5.54 -39.09 -37.29
CA PHE A 967 -4.70 -38.85 -36.11
C PHE A 967 -4.03 -37.48 -36.20
N VAL A 968 -4.23 -36.61 -35.20
CA VAL A 968 -3.58 -35.29 -35.15
C VAL A 968 -2.32 -35.36 -34.29
N TYR A 969 -1.26 -34.74 -34.78
CA TYR A 969 0.02 -34.50 -34.13
C TYR A 969 0.28 -33.00 -34.08
N GLN A 970 0.87 -32.52 -32.99
CA GLN A 970 1.21 -31.10 -32.81
C GLN A 970 2.65 -30.95 -32.35
N ALA A 971 3.30 -29.84 -32.73
CA ALA A 971 4.66 -29.50 -32.30
C ALA A 971 4.81 -28.01 -32.01
N THR A 972 5.49 -27.68 -30.92
CA THR A 972 5.91 -26.32 -30.54
C THR A 972 7.43 -26.24 -30.44
N CYS A 973 7.96 -25.04 -30.64
CA CYS A 973 9.35 -24.70 -30.40
C CYS A 973 9.45 -23.86 -29.13
N GLN A 974 10.33 -24.22 -28.19
CA GLN A 974 10.62 -23.43 -27.00
C GLN A 974 12.07 -22.94 -27.03
N GLN A 975 12.27 -21.63 -27.03
CA GLN A 975 13.60 -21.01 -27.05
C GLN A 975 13.66 -19.88 -26.02
N THR A 976 14.71 -19.86 -25.20
CA THR A 976 14.91 -18.85 -24.14
C THR A 976 13.64 -18.63 -23.29
N GLY A 977 12.95 -19.71 -22.90
CA GLY A 977 11.70 -19.65 -22.12
C GLY A 977 10.43 -19.35 -22.93
N CYS A 978 10.52 -18.75 -24.11
CA CYS A 978 9.36 -18.44 -24.96
C CYS A 978 8.93 -19.62 -25.83
N LEU A 979 7.62 -19.80 -25.98
CA LEU A 979 7.00 -20.86 -26.77
C LEU A 979 6.45 -20.30 -28.10
N SER A 980 6.61 -21.05 -29.19
CA SER A 980 5.97 -20.75 -30.48
C SER A 980 4.48 -21.13 -30.45
N ALA A 981 3.72 -20.65 -31.44
CA ALA A 981 2.43 -21.25 -31.76
C ALA A 981 2.61 -22.74 -32.15
N PRO A 982 1.59 -23.60 -31.96
CA PRO A 982 1.65 -25.00 -32.32
C PRO A 982 1.47 -25.22 -33.83
N ALA A 983 2.43 -25.92 -34.43
CA ALA A 983 2.27 -26.53 -35.75
C ALA A 983 1.43 -27.81 -35.62
N SER A 984 0.55 -28.10 -36.59
CA SER A 984 -0.28 -29.31 -36.59
C SER A 984 -0.10 -30.14 -37.87
N ALA A 985 -0.11 -31.46 -37.73
CA ALA A 985 -0.06 -32.44 -38.82
C ALA A 985 -1.11 -33.54 -38.57
N THR A 986 -1.90 -33.92 -39.59
CA THR A 986 -2.85 -35.04 -39.48
C THR A 986 -2.36 -36.22 -40.32
N VAL A 987 -2.48 -37.44 -39.80
CA VAL A 987 -2.21 -38.67 -40.54
C VAL A 987 -3.46 -39.56 -40.53
N THR A 988 -3.91 -39.99 -41.71
CA THR A 988 -5.02 -40.91 -41.90
C THR A 988 -4.48 -42.30 -42.23
N VAL A 989 -4.70 -43.27 -41.36
CA VAL A 989 -4.35 -44.68 -41.58
C VAL A 989 -5.57 -45.43 -42.12
N GLN A 990 -5.48 -45.99 -43.32
CA GLN A 990 -6.57 -46.69 -44.01
C GLN A 990 -6.34 -48.21 -44.04
N GLY A 991 -7.39 -49.00 -43.84
CA GLY A 991 -7.32 -50.46 -43.88
C GLY A 991 -6.91 -51.00 -45.25
N ALA A 992 -6.11 -52.06 -45.27
CA ALA A 992 -5.68 -52.71 -46.52
C ALA A 992 -6.79 -53.61 -47.09
N PRO A 993 -6.98 -53.67 -48.43
CA PRO A 993 -8.01 -54.50 -49.03
C PRO A 993 -7.79 -55.99 -48.71
N LEU A 994 -8.89 -56.73 -48.45
CA LEU A 994 -8.86 -58.18 -48.26
C LEU A 994 -8.24 -58.86 -49.48
N ARG A 995 -7.31 -59.80 -49.24
CA ARG A 995 -6.76 -60.69 -50.26
C ARG A 995 -6.65 -62.13 -49.82
N VAL A 996 -6.89 -63.06 -50.75
CA VAL A 996 -6.55 -64.48 -50.58
C VAL A 996 -5.07 -64.66 -50.89
N ILE A 997 -4.33 -65.32 -50.01
CA ILE A 997 -2.91 -65.64 -50.22
C ILE A 997 -2.72 -67.14 -50.36
N THR A 998 -1.57 -67.56 -50.89
CA THR A 998 -1.26 -68.96 -51.19
C THR A 998 -1.57 -69.87 -50.00
N PRO A 999 -2.44 -70.88 -50.16
CA PRO A 999 -2.80 -71.81 -49.09
C PRO A 999 -1.63 -72.75 -48.78
N LEU A 1000 -1.71 -73.42 -47.64
CA LEU A 1000 -0.82 -74.53 -47.29
C LEU A 1000 -1.46 -75.84 -47.74
N PHE A 1001 -0.73 -76.67 -48.48
CA PHE A 1001 -1.16 -78.01 -48.89
C PHE A 1001 -0.17 -79.06 -48.41
N ASP A 1002 -0.65 -80.02 -47.63
CA ASP A 1002 0.13 -81.15 -47.12
C ASP A 1002 -0.06 -82.39 -48.01
N CYS A 1003 1.00 -82.75 -48.75
CA CYS A 1003 1.06 -83.93 -49.61
C CYS A 1003 0.92 -85.27 -48.85
N ALA A 1004 1.21 -85.33 -47.54
CA ALA A 1004 1.13 -86.57 -46.77
C ALA A 1004 -0.28 -86.87 -46.26
N SER A 1005 -1.04 -85.84 -45.87
CA SER A 1005 -2.43 -85.99 -45.37
C SER A 1005 -3.52 -85.57 -46.36
N GLY A 1006 -3.16 -84.99 -47.51
CA GLY A 1006 -4.11 -84.45 -48.49
C GLY A 1006 -4.86 -83.21 -48.00
N LYS A 1007 -4.33 -82.52 -46.96
CA LYS A 1007 -4.99 -81.41 -46.28
C LYS A 1007 -4.65 -80.07 -46.94
N LEU A 1008 -5.68 -79.35 -47.39
CA LEU A 1008 -5.57 -77.95 -47.81
C LEU A 1008 -5.99 -77.02 -46.66
N THR A 1009 -5.24 -75.92 -46.44
CA THR A 1009 -5.53 -74.89 -45.43
C THR A 1009 -5.48 -73.50 -46.06
N LEU A 1010 -6.62 -72.81 -46.05
CA LEU A 1010 -6.81 -71.48 -46.65
C LEU A 1010 -6.14 -70.38 -45.82
N ARG A 1011 -5.71 -69.30 -46.49
CA ARG A 1011 -5.04 -68.15 -45.88
C ARG A 1011 -5.44 -66.84 -46.56
N THR A 1012 -5.47 -65.74 -45.81
CA THR A 1012 -5.75 -64.38 -46.30
C THR A 1012 -4.76 -63.37 -45.73
N THR A 1013 -4.73 -62.17 -46.30
CA THR A 1013 -4.05 -60.98 -45.78
C THR A 1013 -4.90 -59.73 -46.04
N GLY A 1014 -4.59 -58.62 -45.37
CA GLY A 1014 -5.44 -57.43 -45.36
C GLY A 1014 -6.79 -57.68 -44.68
N GLY A 1015 -7.76 -56.81 -44.95
CA GLY A 1015 -9.10 -56.87 -44.39
C GLY A 1015 -9.50 -55.60 -43.63
N ASN A 1016 -10.79 -55.48 -43.30
CA ASN A 1016 -11.39 -54.31 -42.66
C ASN A 1016 -11.76 -54.56 -41.18
N GLY A 1017 -11.27 -55.67 -40.60
CA GLY A 1017 -11.52 -56.09 -39.22
C GLY A 1017 -12.82 -56.88 -39.00
N GLN A 1018 -13.67 -57.05 -40.02
CA GLN A 1018 -14.84 -57.93 -39.94
C GLN A 1018 -14.46 -59.42 -40.09
N PRO A 1019 -15.30 -60.36 -39.61
CA PRO A 1019 -15.08 -61.79 -39.82
C PRO A 1019 -14.95 -62.15 -41.31
N ILE A 1020 -13.97 -63.01 -41.62
CA ILE A 1020 -13.70 -63.48 -42.98
C ILE A 1020 -14.34 -64.86 -43.17
N GLU A 1021 -15.18 -64.96 -44.19
CA GLU A 1021 -15.81 -66.20 -44.65
C GLU A 1021 -15.06 -66.75 -45.88
N TYR A 1022 -14.99 -68.07 -46.03
CA TYR A 1022 -14.23 -68.76 -47.06
C TYR A 1022 -15.11 -69.66 -47.93
N GLN A 1023 -14.76 -69.83 -49.21
CA GLN A 1023 -15.44 -70.76 -50.11
C GLN A 1023 -14.46 -71.37 -51.12
N ILE A 1024 -14.62 -72.67 -51.41
CA ILE A 1024 -14.01 -73.33 -52.58
C ILE A 1024 -15.17 -73.82 -53.46
N PRO A 1025 -15.61 -73.08 -54.50
CA PRO A 1025 -16.88 -73.35 -55.19
C PRO A 1025 -17.02 -74.75 -55.81
N SER A 1026 -15.90 -75.42 -56.08
CA SER A 1026 -15.88 -76.80 -56.61
C SER A 1026 -15.97 -77.90 -55.54
N VAL A 1027 -16.06 -77.53 -54.25
CA VAL A 1027 -15.94 -78.43 -53.09
C VAL A 1027 -17.00 -78.12 -52.01
N THR A 1028 -17.26 -76.84 -51.74
CA THR A 1028 -18.17 -76.38 -50.68
C THR A 1028 -19.40 -75.68 -51.29
N THR A 1029 -20.61 -76.07 -50.88
CA THR A 1029 -21.87 -75.51 -51.37
C THR A 1029 -22.25 -74.16 -50.74
N GLY A 1030 -21.60 -73.75 -49.65
CA GLY A 1030 -21.82 -72.50 -48.93
C GLY A 1030 -20.54 -71.69 -48.72
N TRP A 1031 -20.63 -70.66 -47.87
CA TRP A 1031 -19.50 -69.90 -47.34
C TRP A 1031 -19.29 -70.30 -45.87
N GLU A 1032 -18.06 -70.67 -45.50
CA GLU A 1032 -17.69 -71.19 -44.19
C GLU A 1032 -17.01 -70.12 -43.34
N ALA A 1033 -17.40 -70.00 -42.06
CA ALA A 1033 -16.94 -68.95 -41.15
C ALA A 1033 -15.86 -69.41 -40.13
N THR A 1034 -15.36 -70.64 -40.24
CA THR A 1034 -14.39 -71.22 -39.28
C THR A 1034 -12.96 -71.20 -39.83
N ASN A 1035 -11.99 -70.84 -38.99
CA ASN A 1035 -10.57 -70.76 -39.34
C ASN A 1035 -9.75 -71.67 -38.41
N PRO A 1036 -8.91 -72.60 -38.92
CA PRO A 1036 -8.64 -72.90 -40.33
C PRO A 1036 -9.61 -73.93 -40.93
N VAL A 1037 -10.25 -73.58 -42.05
CA VAL A 1037 -10.94 -74.56 -42.91
C VAL A 1037 -9.91 -75.60 -43.37
N SER A 1038 -10.11 -76.84 -42.96
CA SER A 1038 -9.24 -77.98 -43.25
C SER A 1038 -10.04 -79.03 -44.01
N ILE A 1039 -9.80 -79.17 -45.32
CA ILE A 1039 -10.53 -80.13 -46.16
C ILE A 1039 -9.56 -81.24 -46.60
N GLN A 1040 -9.96 -82.50 -46.41
CA GLN A 1040 -9.22 -83.65 -46.95
C GLN A 1040 -9.58 -83.88 -48.41
N ALA A 1041 -8.55 -83.88 -49.27
CA ALA A 1041 -8.65 -84.20 -50.68
C ALA A 1041 -8.62 -85.72 -50.91
N LYS A 1042 -9.68 -86.28 -51.51
CA LYS A 1042 -9.55 -87.54 -52.27
C LYS A 1042 -9.82 -87.39 -53.77
N ASP A 1043 -10.55 -86.34 -54.19
CA ASP A 1043 -10.94 -86.14 -55.59
C ASP A 1043 -10.79 -84.68 -56.09
N PHE A 1044 -9.81 -83.92 -55.60
CA PHE A 1044 -9.58 -82.56 -56.11
C PHE A 1044 -9.01 -82.55 -57.54
N LYS A 1045 -9.60 -81.70 -58.40
CA LYS A 1045 -9.03 -81.36 -59.71
C LYS A 1045 -7.71 -80.61 -59.51
N LYS A 1046 -6.79 -80.70 -60.48
CA LYS A 1046 -5.46 -80.06 -60.43
C LYS A 1046 -5.48 -78.54 -60.17
N SER A 1047 -6.59 -77.88 -60.48
CA SER A 1047 -6.85 -76.45 -60.26
C SER A 1047 -8.03 -76.26 -59.30
N LEU A 1048 -7.89 -75.38 -58.32
CA LEU A 1048 -8.94 -74.96 -57.38
C LEU A 1048 -9.08 -73.44 -57.39
N LYS A 1049 -10.32 -72.94 -57.39
CA LYS A 1049 -10.63 -71.52 -57.18
C LYS A 1049 -10.96 -71.30 -55.70
N LEU A 1050 -10.18 -70.46 -55.04
CA LEU A 1050 -10.28 -70.18 -53.60
C LEU A 1050 -10.83 -68.78 -53.41
N ARG A 1051 -11.84 -68.62 -52.57
CA ARG A 1051 -12.49 -67.33 -52.31
C ARG A 1051 -12.47 -67.01 -50.83
N ALA A 1052 -12.27 -65.74 -50.50
CA ALA A 1052 -12.55 -65.19 -49.19
C ALA A 1052 -13.39 -63.92 -49.32
N ARG A 1053 -14.26 -63.66 -48.35
CA ARG A 1053 -15.04 -62.42 -48.27
C ARG A 1053 -15.19 -61.95 -46.83
N GLN A 1054 -15.36 -60.64 -46.65
CA GLN A 1054 -15.70 -60.00 -45.39
C GLN A 1054 -16.85 -59.02 -45.61
N ARG A 1055 -17.64 -58.70 -44.58
CA ARG A 1055 -18.69 -57.70 -44.70
C ARG A 1055 -18.08 -56.30 -44.86
N SER A 1056 -18.60 -55.49 -45.77
CA SER A 1056 -18.14 -54.09 -45.93
C SER A 1056 -18.67 -53.21 -44.79
N VAL A 1057 -17.82 -52.28 -44.31
CA VAL A 1057 -18.21 -51.32 -43.26
C VAL A 1057 -18.95 -50.14 -43.90
N GLY A 1058 -20.16 -49.83 -43.41
CA GLY A 1058 -20.95 -48.66 -43.82
C GLY A 1058 -21.60 -48.72 -45.21
N LYS A 1059 -21.28 -49.71 -46.05
CA LYS A 1059 -21.94 -49.99 -47.34
C LYS A 1059 -22.47 -51.42 -47.32
N GLY A 1060 -23.76 -51.60 -47.64
CA GLY A 1060 -24.37 -52.93 -47.69
C GLY A 1060 -23.73 -53.79 -48.78
N GLY A 1061 -22.98 -54.82 -48.39
CA GLY A 1061 -22.25 -55.69 -49.31
C GLY A 1061 -21.14 -56.48 -48.63
N PHE A 1062 -20.35 -57.18 -49.46
CA PHE A 1062 -19.13 -57.87 -49.05
C PHE A 1062 -17.97 -57.41 -49.92
N GLU A 1063 -16.79 -57.24 -49.31
CA GLU A 1063 -15.52 -57.23 -50.03
C GLU A 1063 -15.05 -58.67 -50.18
N SER A 1064 -14.64 -59.06 -51.39
CA SER A 1064 -14.19 -60.42 -51.68
C SER A 1064 -12.98 -60.43 -52.60
N ASP A 1065 -12.10 -61.40 -52.41
CA ASP A 1065 -10.96 -61.68 -53.30
C ASP A 1065 -10.93 -63.17 -53.68
N GLU A 1066 -10.36 -63.46 -54.84
CA GLU A 1066 -10.28 -64.82 -55.39
C GLU A 1066 -8.86 -65.16 -55.83
N LEU A 1067 -8.41 -66.37 -55.51
CA LEU A 1067 -7.13 -66.92 -55.95
C LEU A 1067 -7.35 -68.25 -56.68
N ASP A 1068 -6.92 -68.32 -57.94
CA ASP A 1068 -6.82 -69.59 -58.67
C ASP A 1068 -5.51 -70.29 -58.29
N TYR A 1069 -5.62 -71.43 -57.62
CA TYR A 1069 -4.50 -72.19 -57.04
C TYR A 1069 -4.37 -73.56 -57.72
N GLN A 1070 -3.17 -73.86 -58.24
CA GLN A 1070 -2.83 -75.21 -58.71
C GLN A 1070 -2.31 -76.05 -57.54
N LEU A 1071 -2.78 -77.30 -57.44
CA LEU A 1071 -2.23 -78.25 -56.48
C LEU A 1071 -0.80 -78.65 -56.89
N PRO A 1072 0.18 -78.61 -55.98
CA PRO A 1072 1.55 -79.00 -56.29
C PRO A 1072 1.66 -80.51 -56.56
N ALA A 1073 2.56 -80.89 -57.47
CA ALA A 1073 2.80 -82.29 -57.80
C ALA A 1073 3.66 -82.97 -56.72
N CYS A 1074 3.06 -83.89 -55.95
CA CYS A 1074 3.75 -84.63 -54.89
C CYS A 1074 4.67 -85.74 -55.48
N PRO A 1075 5.99 -85.73 -55.27
CA PRO A 1075 6.90 -86.77 -55.76
C PRO A 1075 6.86 -88.05 -54.91
N GLY A 1076 7.25 -89.19 -55.51
CA GLY A 1076 7.33 -90.48 -54.82
C GLY A 1076 8.37 -90.51 -53.69
N ALA A 1077 8.06 -91.25 -52.62
CA ALA A 1077 8.78 -91.19 -51.35
C ALA A 1077 10.25 -91.63 -51.42
N ARG A 1078 11.14 -90.78 -50.89
CA ARG A 1078 12.35 -91.20 -50.16
C ARG A 1078 12.36 -90.51 -48.80
N VAL A 1079 12.60 -91.27 -47.74
CA VAL A 1079 12.63 -90.77 -46.37
C VAL A 1079 13.91 -89.95 -46.16
N ALA A 1080 13.75 -88.71 -45.70
CA ALA A 1080 14.82 -87.87 -45.19
C ALA A 1080 14.40 -87.32 -43.81
N SER A 1081 15.38 -87.15 -42.93
CA SER A 1081 15.20 -86.75 -41.52
C SER A 1081 14.57 -85.35 -41.41
N PRO A 1082 13.79 -85.04 -40.36
CA PRO A 1082 13.40 -83.65 -40.08
C PRO A 1082 14.65 -82.78 -39.86
N GLU A 1083 14.66 -81.59 -40.46
CA GLU A 1083 15.59 -80.54 -40.06
C GLU A 1083 15.24 -80.12 -38.64
N THR A 1084 16.12 -80.44 -37.69
CA THR A 1084 16.12 -79.81 -36.38
C THR A 1084 16.52 -78.34 -36.54
N ASP A 1085 15.72 -77.43 -35.99
CA ASP A 1085 16.18 -76.06 -35.72
C ASP A 1085 17.30 -76.16 -34.68
N THR A 1086 18.53 -76.30 -35.15
CA THR A 1086 19.69 -76.56 -34.29
C THR A 1086 20.17 -75.30 -33.58
N GLU A 1087 19.61 -74.11 -33.85
CA GLU A 1087 19.96 -72.90 -33.11
C GLU A 1087 19.15 -72.82 -31.80
N LEU A 1088 19.84 -72.89 -30.67
CA LEU A 1088 19.27 -72.65 -29.35
C LEU A 1088 18.69 -71.22 -29.28
N ARG A 1089 17.38 -71.09 -29.38
CA ARG A 1089 16.64 -69.83 -29.26
C ARG A 1089 16.06 -69.70 -27.87
N VAL A 1090 16.25 -68.54 -27.25
CA VAL A 1090 15.86 -68.27 -25.87
C VAL A 1090 15.17 -66.91 -25.83
N VAL A 1091 13.94 -66.88 -25.33
CA VAL A 1091 13.15 -65.66 -25.14
C VAL A 1091 12.81 -65.55 -23.66
N VAL A 1092 13.13 -64.41 -23.06
CA VAL A 1092 12.63 -64.06 -21.73
C VAL A 1092 11.25 -63.43 -21.94
N LEU A 1093 10.20 -64.04 -21.39
CA LEU A 1093 8.82 -63.64 -21.69
C LEU A 1093 8.44 -62.32 -21.00
N ASP A 1094 9.01 -62.05 -19.83
CA ASP A 1094 8.87 -60.79 -19.10
C ASP A 1094 10.26 -60.17 -18.91
N ASN A 1095 10.57 -59.07 -19.60
CA ASN A 1095 11.83 -58.33 -19.42
C ASN A 1095 11.58 -56.83 -19.70
N PRO A 1096 11.49 -55.97 -18.67
CA PRO A 1096 11.91 -56.21 -17.29
C PRO A 1096 10.98 -57.14 -16.50
N ILE A 1097 11.54 -57.90 -15.54
CA ILE A 1097 10.75 -58.70 -14.58
C ILE A 1097 10.27 -57.82 -13.42
N THR A 1098 9.00 -57.97 -13.06
CA THR A 1098 8.36 -57.34 -11.89
C THR A 1098 8.08 -58.32 -10.74
N GLY A 1099 8.22 -59.62 -10.99
CA GLY A 1099 7.97 -60.70 -10.01
C GLY A 1099 9.24 -61.30 -9.40
N GLN A 1100 9.06 -62.33 -8.55
CA GLN A 1100 10.18 -63.09 -7.95
C GLN A 1100 10.66 -64.29 -8.80
N ALA A 1101 10.26 -64.37 -10.07
CA ALA A 1101 10.78 -65.35 -11.01
C ALA A 1101 10.93 -64.74 -12.42
N VAL A 1102 11.86 -65.29 -13.20
CA VAL A 1102 11.98 -65.04 -14.63
C VAL A 1102 11.39 -66.23 -15.40
N VAL A 1103 10.49 -65.95 -16.34
CA VAL A 1103 9.89 -66.96 -17.22
C VAL A 1103 10.59 -66.93 -18.58
N VAL A 1104 11.00 -68.10 -19.05
CA VAL A 1104 11.87 -68.28 -20.22
C VAL A 1104 11.24 -69.32 -21.14
N GLU A 1105 11.13 -68.99 -22.42
CA GLU A 1105 10.83 -69.96 -23.48
C GLU A 1105 12.12 -70.33 -24.22
N VAL A 1106 12.37 -71.63 -24.37
CA VAL A 1106 13.52 -72.19 -25.07
C VAL A 1106 13.05 -73.03 -26.26
N ARG A 1107 13.69 -72.86 -27.41
CA ARG A 1107 13.49 -73.64 -28.64
C ARG A 1107 14.85 -74.10 -29.20
N GLY A 1108 14.85 -75.15 -30.02
CA GLY A 1108 16.08 -75.73 -30.59
C GLY A 1108 16.90 -76.60 -29.63
N ALA A 1109 16.30 -77.05 -28.52
CA ALA A 1109 16.90 -77.95 -27.53
C ALA A 1109 16.23 -79.34 -27.45
N GLU A 1110 15.33 -79.66 -28.39
CA GLU A 1110 14.47 -80.85 -28.31
C GLU A 1110 15.26 -82.15 -28.17
N GLY A 1111 14.90 -82.95 -27.16
CA GLY A 1111 15.56 -84.22 -26.84
C GLY A 1111 16.95 -84.10 -26.19
N GLN A 1112 17.53 -82.90 -26.06
CA GLN A 1112 18.82 -82.69 -25.40
C GLN A 1112 18.67 -82.34 -23.92
N PRO A 1113 19.68 -82.66 -23.07
CA PRO A 1113 19.78 -82.09 -21.74
C PRO A 1113 19.93 -80.56 -21.81
N LEU A 1114 19.14 -79.86 -21.00
CA LEU A 1114 19.04 -78.40 -21.00
C LEU A 1114 19.29 -77.85 -19.59
N ARG A 1115 20.28 -76.97 -19.46
CA ARG A 1115 20.65 -76.30 -18.21
C ARG A 1115 20.39 -74.81 -18.32
N LEU A 1116 19.61 -74.26 -17.39
CA LEU A 1116 19.34 -72.84 -17.23
C LEU A 1116 19.96 -72.39 -15.90
N ALA A 1117 20.86 -71.41 -15.93
CA ALA A 1117 21.50 -70.84 -14.74
C ALA A 1117 21.34 -69.32 -14.76
N LEU A 1118 20.80 -68.76 -13.68
CA LEU A 1118 20.65 -67.33 -13.47
C LEU A 1118 21.75 -66.85 -12.50
N THR A 1119 22.52 -65.85 -12.91
CA THR A 1119 23.61 -65.26 -12.10
C THR A 1119 23.47 -63.74 -11.96
N ASN A 1120 24.08 -63.14 -10.94
CA ASN A 1120 24.27 -61.69 -10.91
C ASN A 1120 25.43 -61.27 -11.85
N LEU A 1121 25.68 -59.96 -12.01
CA LEU A 1121 26.77 -59.43 -12.84
C LEU A 1121 28.17 -59.88 -12.36
N GLN A 1122 28.30 -60.28 -11.10
CA GLN A 1122 29.53 -60.80 -10.49
C GLN A 1122 29.69 -62.33 -10.71
N GLY A 1123 28.76 -62.97 -11.42
CA GLY A 1123 28.81 -64.40 -11.75
C GLY A 1123 28.37 -65.35 -10.63
N GLN A 1124 27.86 -64.85 -9.50
CA GLN A 1124 27.34 -65.70 -8.43
C GLN A 1124 25.99 -66.32 -8.86
N PRO A 1125 25.79 -67.64 -8.66
CA PRO A 1125 24.53 -68.32 -8.99
C PRO A 1125 23.40 -67.90 -8.04
N ILE A 1126 22.26 -67.52 -8.62
CA ILE A 1126 21.03 -67.16 -7.91
C ILE A 1126 20.07 -68.35 -7.91
N SER A 1127 19.89 -68.97 -9.07
CA SER A 1127 19.11 -70.19 -9.24
C SER A 1127 19.56 -70.95 -10.48
N GLU A 1128 19.34 -72.27 -10.46
CA GLU A 1128 19.72 -73.17 -11.54
C GLU A 1128 18.64 -74.23 -11.72
N LYS A 1129 18.41 -74.64 -12.96
CA LYS A 1129 17.49 -75.72 -13.30
C LYS A 1129 18.05 -76.53 -14.46
N THR A 1130 18.06 -77.85 -14.30
CA THR A 1130 18.50 -78.79 -15.32
C THR A 1130 17.35 -79.73 -15.68
N LEU A 1131 17.23 -80.04 -16.97
CA LEU A 1131 16.29 -80.98 -17.56
C LEU A 1131 17.11 -82.04 -18.30
N GLU A 1132 16.80 -83.32 -18.09
CA GLU A 1132 17.46 -84.42 -18.79
C GLU A 1132 17.13 -84.45 -20.30
N GLN A 1133 15.92 -84.03 -20.66
CA GLN A 1133 15.46 -83.86 -22.05
C GLN A 1133 14.46 -82.69 -22.12
N ALA A 1134 14.67 -81.74 -23.04
CA ALA A 1134 13.73 -80.65 -23.31
C ALA A 1134 12.74 -80.98 -24.45
N ARG A 1135 11.57 -80.33 -24.45
CA ARG A 1135 10.54 -80.42 -25.52
C ARG A 1135 10.86 -79.44 -26.67
N GLY A 1136 10.20 -79.61 -27.82
CA GLY A 1136 10.34 -78.70 -28.98
C GLY A 1136 10.08 -77.22 -28.70
N VAL A 1137 9.22 -76.93 -27.71
CA VAL A 1137 9.13 -75.62 -27.05
C VAL A 1137 9.09 -75.88 -25.55
N GLU A 1138 10.09 -75.38 -24.82
CA GLU A 1138 10.31 -75.66 -23.42
C GLU A 1138 10.18 -74.36 -22.60
N THR A 1139 9.13 -74.23 -21.80
CA THR A 1139 8.88 -73.04 -20.97
C THR A 1139 9.27 -73.33 -19.53
N GLN A 1140 10.22 -72.56 -18.99
CA GLN A 1140 10.76 -72.75 -17.64
C GLN A 1140 10.75 -71.46 -16.83
N SER A 1141 10.52 -71.61 -15.53
CA SER A 1141 10.56 -70.51 -14.56
C SER A 1141 11.71 -70.72 -13.58
N LEU A 1142 12.52 -69.68 -13.38
CA LEU A 1142 13.64 -69.63 -12.44
C LEU A 1142 13.39 -68.54 -11.40
N SER A 1143 13.50 -68.88 -10.11
CA SER A 1143 13.38 -67.87 -9.05
C SER A 1143 14.54 -66.89 -9.10
N VAL A 1144 14.26 -65.59 -8.94
CA VAL A 1144 15.30 -64.55 -8.83
C VAL A 1144 15.66 -64.22 -7.38
N GLY A 1145 15.09 -64.96 -6.42
CA GLY A 1145 15.35 -64.81 -4.99
C GLY A 1145 15.16 -63.38 -4.46
N SER A 1146 15.86 -63.07 -3.37
CA SER A 1146 15.89 -61.76 -2.69
C SER A 1146 16.81 -60.72 -3.37
N GLN A 1147 17.19 -60.92 -4.64
CA GLN A 1147 18.02 -59.95 -5.38
C GLN A 1147 17.29 -58.61 -5.50
N GLY A 1148 17.99 -57.49 -5.32
CA GLY A 1148 17.47 -56.15 -5.54
C GLY A 1148 17.27 -55.81 -7.02
N ALA A 1149 16.77 -54.60 -7.29
CA ALA A 1149 16.69 -54.04 -8.64
C ALA A 1149 18.07 -54.02 -9.31
N GLY A 1150 18.16 -54.40 -10.58
CA GLY A 1150 19.42 -54.52 -11.30
C GLY A 1150 19.41 -55.52 -12.45
N VAL A 1151 20.56 -55.67 -13.11
CA VAL A 1151 20.72 -56.60 -14.23
C VAL A 1151 21.20 -57.97 -13.73
N LEU A 1152 20.51 -59.02 -14.15
CA LEU A 1152 20.89 -60.42 -13.99
C LEU A 1152 21.30 -61.01 -15.35
N LEU A 1153 22.08 -62.09 -15.32
CA LEU A 1153 22.52 -62.83 -16.50
C LEU A 1153 21.89 -64.23 -16.48
N LEU A 1154 20.99 -64.48 -17.42
CA LEU A 1154 20.42 -65.80 -17.67
C LEU A 1154 21.30 -66.51 -18.71
N ARG A 1155 21.96 -67.59 -18.31
CA ARG A 1155 22.70 -68.48 -19.20
C ARG A 1155 21.90 -69.76 -19.43
N VAL A 1156 21.59 -70.06 -20.68
CA VAL A 1156 20.91 -71.29 -21.11
C VAL A 1156 21.87 -72.08 -21.98
N SER A 1157 22.05 -73.36 -21.71
CA SER A 1157 23.01 -74.22 -22.41
C SER A 1157 22.53 -75.65 -22.58
N THR A 1158 22.80 -76.22 -23.75
CA THR A 1158 22.81 -77.67 -24.00
C THR A 1158 24.25 -78.17 -24.10
N ALA A 1159 24.46 -79.45 -24.43
CA ALA A 1159 25.80 -80.01 -24.60
C ALA A 1159 26.64 -79.34 -25.72
N GLY A 1160 25.99 -78.73 -26.72
CA GLY A 1160 26.68 -78.12 -27.87
C GLY A 1160 26.56 -76.60 -27.99
N GLN A 1161 25.66 -75.95 -27.24
CA GLN A 1161 25.39 -74.51 -27.40
C GLN A 1161 25.15 -73.79 -26.07
N THR A 1162 25.42 -72.50 -26.04
CA THR A 1162 25.14 -71.60 -24.91
C THR A 1162 24.64 -70.26 -25.44
N LYS A 1163 23.55 -69.74 -24.89
CA LYS A 1163 23.11 -68.35 -25.05
C LYS A 1163 23.08 -67.68 -23.67
N THR A 1164 23.47 -66.42 -23.60
CA THR A 1164 23.41 -65.61 -22.37
C THR A 1164 22.61 -64.34 -22.66
N LEU A 1165 21.62 -64.05 -21.81
CA LEU A 1165 20.70 -62.93 -21.95
C LEU A 1165 20.75 -62.05 -20.70
N LYS A 1166 20.60 -60.74 -20.88
CA LYS A 1166 20.41 -59.79 -19.77
C LYS A 1166 18.93 -59.76 -19.39
N VAL A 1167 18.65 -60.00 -18.11
CA VAL A 1167 17.32 -59.86 -17.51
C VAL A 1167 17.37 -58.65 -16.59
N LEU A 1168 16.52 -57.65 -16.81
CA LEU A 1168 16.41 -56.49 -15.93
C LEU A 1168 15.35 -56.76 -14.87
N LYS A 1169 15.73 -56.70 -13.59
CA LYS A 1169 14.79 -56.67 -12.47
C LYS A 1169 14.56 -55.20 -12.07
N LEU A 1170 13.28 -54.79 -12.03
CA LEU A 1170 12.87 -53.47 -11.53
C LEU A 1170 12.85 -53.44 -10.00
#